data_AF-A0A3D4ZV97-F1
#
_entry.id   AF-A0A3D4ZV97-F1
#
_cell.length_a   1.000
_cell.length_b   1.000
_cell.length_c   1.000
_cell.angle_alpha   90.00
_cell.angle_beta   90.00
_cell.angle_gamma   90.00
#
_symmetry.space_group_name_H-M   'P 1'
#
loop_
_entity.id
_entity.type
_entity.pdbx_description
1 polymer ?
#
loop_
_entity_poly.entity_id
_entity_poly.type
_entity_poly.pdbx_seq_one_letter_code
_entity_poly.pdbx_strand_id
1 'polypeptide(L)'
;MAGPSAEPAAGLATGVVLGAWAVALVIWTGGVADLDGAPGRLCGAAIAGVAVAIYARRQQGRSSAGGSLLGLLTFALATGALAAPRIGPWLAASVGIGMLWLSGRHRAGNDESPQGRSALVVLTLLVGCHFAVTLFVARSAFAWHVTDAVAGAVSRVAMWLHVAHVSFGSSQLLLPAVGTLLLPVVLMPAWDRRWLKTVLVALAVVFLGLVATAAVGSHLTLNPHRTTVKVLTGTLAFQATALGLWAIVAVAAYARLPLSAPSGSTRHGRRRKVALVLGCLLPLGVLTSGLHGETARAGTVLVYRDNPGDFRIPDMKTWGKHAAGRFGLLCDYLRSLGYPSAYTTPGRVQNDLRNAAAIILPQPTKRLSAEDLRALRMFVARGGGLLYLLDHTNVGRCMLPANDVLAPYGIRPRFDTALPAKTGWWTDLKASGHPTVCGMSGERCEAGWWVGASLNIERGAQPLLVGTRCWSDWGNTRNVKRAYLGNYRIDRRERVGDLVLAAAGNTRSSGRVIAFGDTSTPQNLAVAQSWRYLGRTMGWLTARSEWRGWRWIRTAGLVAMVIGCLALVVQRARLSIVALLVAGTLAAGLAPEWFRPPFPRALPGRDVVLVYAPALGRYSLESMKEDGLWGTQLAVARAGKLPRIIDTLDPRELAEARFLLMVSPGGSLSGADGALLSDWVMKGGQLTVACAPEDWHSFSRVPIFSGAEVTSHSLGNGQATDIRDGVRYACMAYSLVADESIWRPLLFRLGECFAAMSVRGRGRVTLIADPAFVTCRNTEGEKDGHVENCRWLSSLWYSAKTRSGVGGVAVGPVTAPKKPPTLPAAPVQ
;
A
#
# COMPACT_ATOMS: atom_id res chain seq x y z
N MET A 1 -7.36 55.44 45.77
CA MET A 1 -7.17 53.98 45.81
C MET A 1 -7.62 53.42 44.48
N ALA A 2 -6.66 53.08 43.62
CA ALA A 2 -6.91 52.53 42.29
C ALA A 2 -7.32 51.05 42.42
N GLY A 3 -8.52 50.69 41.94
CA GLY A 3 -8.96 49.30 41.84
C GLY A 3 -8.14 48.57 40.77
N PRO A 4 -7.79 47.29 40.97
CA PRO A 4 -7.02 46.55 39.99
C PRO A 4 -7.84 46.36 38.72
N SER A 5 -7.30 46.86 37.60
CA SER A 5 -7.82 46.68 36.26
C SER A 5 -7.82 45.19 35.90
N ALA A 6 -9.02 44.61 35.87
CA ALA A 6 -9.22 43.24 35.44
C ALA A 6 -9.22 43.13 33.90
N GLU A 7 -8.03 43.13 33.30
CA GLU A 7 -7.82 42.57 31.95
C GLU A 7 -6.47 41.86 31.94
N PRO A 8 -6.45 40.52 31.72
CA PRO A 8 -6.13 40.03 30.37
C PRO A 8 -6.78 38.66 30.06
N ALA A 9 -8.04 38.44 30.41
CA ALA A 9 -8.71 37.15 30.16
C ALA A 9 -8.99 36.89 28.66
N ALA A 10 -9.23 37.95 27.87
CA ALA A 10 -9.57 37.85 26.44
C ALA A 10 -8.39 37.40 25.56
N GLY A 11 -7.16 37.88 25.83
CA GLY A 11 -5.96 37.47 25.07
C GLY A 11 -5.61 35.99 25.28
N LEU A 12 -5.88 35.46 26.47
CA LEU A 12 -5.55 34.09 26.88
C LEU A 12 -6.51 33.02 26.31
N ALA A 13 -7.81 33.33 26.19
CA ALA A 13 -8.76 32.45 25.51
C ALA A 13 -8.45 32.35 24.01
N THR A 14 -8.06 33.47 23.40
CA THR A 14 -7.68 33.56 21.99
C THR A 14 -6.44 32.73 21.67
N GLY A 15 -5.43 32.73 22.55
CA GLY A 15 -4.21 31.91 22.38
C GLY A 15 -4.44 30.39 22.47
N VAL A 16 -5.34 29.93 23.35
CA VAL A 16 -5.69 28.50 23.47
C VAL A 16 -6.51 28.02 22.27
N VAL A 17 -7.44 28.85 21.80
CA VAL A 17 -8.19 28.60 20.57
C VAL A 17 -7.21 28.51 19.39
N LEU A 18 -6.31 29.48 19.21
CA LEU A 18 -5.29 29.46 18.15
C LEU A 18 -4.36 28.25 18.22
N GLY A 19 -3.93 27.83 19.42
CA GLY A 19 -3.08 26.64 19.60
C GLY A 19 -3.81 25.34 19.27
N ALA A 20 -5.04 25.16 19.74
CA ALA A 20 -5.88 24.01 19.38
C ALA A 20 -6.21 23.99 17.87
N TRP A 21 -6.36 25.17 17.26
CA TRP A 21 -6.55 25.33 15.83
C TRP A 21 -5.30 25.04 15.01
N ALA A 22 -4.11 25.41 15.47
CA ALA A 22 -2.86 25.04 14.81
C ALA A 22 -2.67 23.50 14.82
N VAL A 23 -3.00 22.85 15.93
CA VAL A 23 -3.01 21.38 16.05
C VAL A 23 -4.05 20.76 15.11
N ALA A 24 -5.27 21.29 15.09
CA ALA A 24 -6.34 20.82 14.20
C ALA A 24 -5.97 21.02 12.72
N LEU A 25 -5.41 22.18 12.37
CA LEU A 25 -4.96 22.51 11.03
C LEU A 25 -3.87 21.53 10.59
N VAL A 26 -2.92 21.17 11.47
CA VAL A 26 -1.85 20.22 11.15
C VAL A 26 -2.34 18.78 11.03
N ILE A 27 -3.27 18.34 11.89
CA ILE A 27 -3.94 17.04 11.75
C ILE A 27 -4.72 17.01 10.43
N TRP A 28 -5.36 18.12 10.07
CA TRP A 28 -6.14 18.27 8.84
C TRP A 28 -5.26 18.32 7.59
N THR A 29 -4.16 19.07 7.60
CA THR A 29 -3.23 19.19 6.48
C THR A 29 -2.31 17.98 6.38
N GLY A 30 -2.02 17.29 7.47
CA GLY A 30 -1.26 16.04 7.47
C GLY A 30 -2.08 14.84 6.98
N GLY A 31 -3.41 14.84 7.16
CA GLY A 31 -4.29 13.89 6.45
C GLY A 31 -4.26 14.05 4.92
N VAL A 32 -3.75 15.19 4.44
CA VAL A 32 -3.57 15.54 3.03
C VAL A 32 -2.11 15.40 2.58
N ALA A 33 -1.16 15.62 3.49
CA ALA A 33 0.26 15.42 3.31
C ALA A 33 0.73 14.16 4.06
N ASP A 34 0.45 12.98 3.50
CA ASP A 34 1.21 11.73 3.72
C ASP A 34 1.87 11.60 5.12
N LEU A 35 1.07 11.61 6.20
CA LEU A 35 1.54 11.47 7.59
C LEU A 35 2.26 10.14 7.86
N ASP A 36 2.25 9.22 6.91
CA ASP A 36 3.04 7.99 6.95
C ASP A 36 4.55 8.32 6.85
N GLY A 37 4.92 9.47 6.27
CA GLY A 37 6.31 9.94 6.20
C GLY A 37 6.85 10.51 7.52
N ALA A 38 8.15 10.31 7.79
CA ALA A 38 8.83 10.84 8.99
C ALA A 38 8.69 12.36 9.23
N PRO A 39 8.70 13.25 8.21
CA PRO A 39 8.57 14.70 8.43
C PRO A 39 7.20 15.13 8.97
N GLY A 40 6.11 14.52 8.48
CA GLY A 40 4.77 14.79 8.99
C GLY A 40 4.62 14.36 10.46
N ARG A 41 5.23 13.23 10.82
CA ARG A 41 5.29 12.72 12.20
C ARG A 41 6.05 13.67 13.13
N LEU A 42 7.20 14.20 12.70
CA LEU A 42 8.01 15.15 13.48
C LEU A 42 7.30 16.49 13.70
N CYS A 43 6.64 17.04 12.67
CA CYS A 43 5.86 18.27 12.83
C CYS A 43 4.68 18.09 13.80
N GLY A 44 3.98 16.95 13.73
CA GLY A 44 2.92 16.60 14.70
C GLY A 44 3.43 16.52 16.14
N ALA A 45 4.58 15.86 16.35
CA ALA A 45 5.19 15.72 17.67
C ALA A 45 5.68 17.06 18.25
N ALA A 46 6.33 17.89 17.44
CA ALA A 46 6.81 19.21 17.86
C ALA A 46 5.67 20.12 18.33
N ILE A 47 4.53 20.12 17.62
CA ILE A 47 3.40 21.00 17.92
C ILE A 47 2.59 20.47 19.12
N ALA A 48 2.44 19.15 19.26
CA ALA A 48 1.92 18.56 20.49
C ALA A 48 2.82 18.92 21.69
N GLY A 49 4.14 18.91 21.51
CA GLY A 49 5.11 19.39 22.49
C GLY A 49 4.91 20.85 22.87
N VAL A 50 4.68 21.74 21.90
CA VAL A 50 4.38 23.15 22.15
C VAL A 50 3.05 23.32 22.89
N ALA A 51 1.99 22.59 22.51
CA ALA A 51 0.69 22.64 23.21
C ALA A 51 0.79 22.14 24.66
N VAL A 52 1.56 21.07 24.90
CA VAL A 52 1.83 20.53 26.24
C VAL A 52 2.72 21.49 27.04
N ALA A 53 3.72 22.12 26.44
CA ALA A 53 4.58 23.11 27.09
C ALA A 53 3.79 24.37 27.49
N ILE A 54 2.89 24.86 26.62
CA ILE A 54 1.97 25.95 26.93
C ILE A 54 1.04 25.56 28.08
N TYR A 55 0.54 24.32 28.10
CA TYR A 55 -0.29 23.80 29.18
C TYR A 55 0.48 23.66 30.51
N ALA A 56 1.70 23.12 30.48
CA ALA A 56 2.56 22.94 31.65
C ALA A 56 2.97 24.29 32.27
N ARG A 57 3.31 25.28 31.43
CA ARG A 57 3.59 26.66 31.87
C ARG A 57 2.38 27.32 32.52
N ARG A 58 1.16 26.95 32.12
CA ARG A 58 -0.09 27.41 32.76
C ARG A 58 -0.34 26.75 34.13
N GLN A 59 0.17 25.54 34.35
CA GLN A 59 0.08 24.83 35.64
C GLN A 59 1.16 25.29 36.64
N GLN A 60 2.29 25.84 36.16
CA GLN A 60 3.38 26.36 37.00
C GLN A 60 2.99 27.55 37.91
N GLY A 61 1.76 28.07 37.83
CA GLY A 61 1.19 28.94 38.86
C GLY A 61 0.96 28.24 40.22
N ARG A 62 1.04 26.90 40.30
CA ARG A 62 1.13 26.13 41.54
C ARG A 62 2.14 24.98 41.35
N SER A 63 3.28 25.09 42.02
CA SER A 63 4.46 24.22 41.91
C SER A 63 4.25 22.82 42.51
N SER A 64 3.52 21.94 41.82
CA SER A 64 3.60 20.50 42.12
C SER A 64 4.39 19.77 41.04
N ALA A 65 5.48 19.11 41.43
CA ALA A 65 6.34 18.32 40.55
C ALA A 65 5.54 17.26 39.74
N GLY A 66 4.38 16.82 40.26
CA GLY A 66 3.48 15.90 39.57
C GLY A 66 2.87 16.46 38.27
N GLY A 67 2.64 17.77 38.16
CA GLY A 67 2.10 18.39 36.95
C GLY A 67 3.11 18.36 35.79
N SER A 68 4.38 18.63 36.08
CA SER A 68 5.48 18.56 35.11
C SER A 68 5.73 17.13 34.63
N LEU A 69 5.72 16.15 35.54
CA LEU A 69 5.91 14.75 35.21
C LEU A 69 4.76 14.21 34.34
N LEU A 70 3.51 14.53 34.67
CA LEU A 70 2.34 14.14 33.86
C LEU A 70 2.39 14.77 32.45
N GLY A 71 2.82 16.03 32.35
CA GLY A 71 3.03 16.69 31.06
C GLY A 71 4.09 15.98 30.21
N LEU A 72 5.23 15.64 30.81
CA LEU A 72 6.33 14.94 30.15
C LEU A 72 5.96 13.50 29.73
N LEU A 73 5.26 12.77 30.61
CA LEU A 73 4.79 11.42 30.32
C LEU A 73 3.75 11.43 29.20
N THR A 74 2.88 12.43 29.17
CA THR A 74 1.90 12.57 28.09
C THR A 74 2.54 13.03 26.78
N PHE A 75 3.56 13.89 26.84
CA PHE A 75 4.37 14.22 25.67
C PHE A 75 5.08 12.98 25.12
N ALA A 76 5.68 12.15 25.97
CA ALA A 76 6.33 10.91 25.58
C ALA A 76 5.34 9.90 24.98
N LEU A 77 4.13 9.75 25.56
CA LEU A 77 3.06 8.90 25.03
C LEU A 77 2.48 9.41 23.72
N ALA A 78 2.24 10.72 23.58
CA ALA A 78 1.77 11.33 22.33
C ALA A 78 2.83 11.25 21.22
N THR A 79 4.10 11.43 21.56
CA THR A 79 5.24 11.30 20.63
C THR A 79 5.44 9.84 20.21
N GLY A 80 5.39 8.89 21.16
CA GLY A 80 5.44 7.46 20.87
C GLY A 80 4.23 6.97 20.05
N ALA A 81 3.04 7.52 20.32
CA ALA A 81 1.84 7.29 19.54
C ALA A 81 1.98 7.80 18.10
N LEU A 82 2.45 9.04 17.92
CA LEU A 82 2.69 9.67 16.62
C LEU A 82 3.80 8.99 15.80
N ALA A 83 4.75 8.33 16.47
CA ALA A 83 5.78 7.54 15.80
C ALA A 83 5.24 6.23 15.19
N ALA A 84 4.08 5.72 15.65
CA ALA A 84 3.49 4.49 15.16
C ALA A 84 2.82 4.69 13.76
N PRO A 85 3.35 4.07 12.70
CA PRO A 85 3.08 4.43 11.29
C PRO A 85 1.64 4.20 10.79
N ARG A 86 0.76 3.57 11.57
CA ARG A 86 -0.66 3.35 11.18
C ARG A 86 -1.68 3.99 12.12
N ILE A 87 -1.24 4.52 13.26
CA ILE A 87 -2.10 4.89 14.40
C ILE A 87 -1.91 6.36 14.81
N GLY A 88 -0.76 6.96 14.46
CA GLY A 88 -0.29 8.24 15.00
C GLY A 88 -1.26 9.43 14.97
N PRO A 89 -1.88 9.78 13.84
CA PRO A 89 -2.78 10.94 13.77
C PRO A 89 -4.04 10.75 14.63
N TRP A 90 -4.49 9.49 14.75
CA TRP A 90 -5.77 9.11 15.33
C TRP A 90 -5.69 8.90 16.85
N LEU A 91 -4.58 8.32 17.32
CA LEU A 91 -4.27 8.25 18.73
C LEU A 91 -3.92 9.64 19.27
N ALA A 92 -3.25 10.50 18.49
CA ALA A 92 -3.04 11.90 18.86
C ALA A 92 -4.35 12.70 18.97
N ALA A 93 -5.32 12.49 18.06
CA ALA A 93 -6.64 13.10 18.18
C ALA A 93 -7.41 12.58 19.41
N SER A 94 -7.33 11.27 19.69
CA SER A 94 -7.99 10.65 20.85
C SER A 94 -7.34 11.04 22.18
N VAL A 95 -6.02 11.16 22.21
CA VAL A 95 -5.24 11.70 23.34
C VAL A 95 -5.56 13.19 23.51
N GLY A 96 -5.62 13.98 22.43
CA GLY A 96 -6.03 15.38 22.48
C GLY A 96 -7.44 15.56 23.05
N ILE A 97 -8.40 14.77 22.57
CA ILE A 97 -9.79 14.76 23.08
C ILE A 97 -9.84 14.29 24.54
N GLY A 98 -9.08 13.24 24.89
CA GLY A 98 -8.98 12.72 26.26
C GLY A 98 -8.36 13.72 27.23
N MET A 99 -7.33 14.45 26.82
CA MET A 99 -6.69 15.50 27.60
C MET A 99 -7.61 16.70 27.81
N LEU A 100 -8.36 17.08 26.77
CA LEU A 100 -9.35 18.16 26.84
C LEU A 100 -10.57 17.77 27.69
N TRP A 101 -10.92 16.48 27.72
CA TRP A 101 -11.95 15.93 28.61
C TRP A 101 -11.50 15.89 30.08
N LEU A 102 -10.25 15.45 30.34
CA LEU A 102 -9.66 15.45 31.68
C LEU A 102 -9.49 16.88 32.23
N SER A 103 -9.12 17.85 31.39
CA SER A 103 -9.05 19.25 31.80
C SER A 103 -10.42 19.83 32.18
N GLY A 104 -11.49 19.41 31.49
CA GLY A 104 -12.86 19.82 31.81
C GLY A 104 -13.41 19.21 33.11
N ARG A 105 -12.90 18.04 33.54
CA ARG A 105 -13.26 17.42 34.83
C ARG A 105 -12.54 18.04 36.01
N HIS A 106 -11.28 18.45 35.85
CA HIS A 106 -10.50 18.98 36.97
C HIS A 106 -10.89 20.41 37.37
N ARG A 107 -11.68 21.10 36.53
CA ARG A 107 -12.20 22.47 36.75
C ARG A 107 -13.71 22.53 36.98
N ALA A 108 -14.31 21.47 37.49
CA ALA A 108 -15.73 21.44 37.87
C ALA A 108 -16.08 22.38 39.05
N GLY A 109 -15.18 23.25 39.50
CA GLY A 109 -15.32 24.06 40.70
C GLY A 109 -15.12 25.57 40.53
N ASN A 110 -15.35 26.17 39.35
CA ASN A 110 -15.88 27.55 39.16
C ASN A 110 -15.57 28.10 37.74
N ASP A 111 -16.61 28.60 37.05
CA ASP A 111 -16.58 29.50 35.89
C ASP A 111 -15.75 29.12 34.65
N GLU A 112 -16.01 27.95 34.06
CA GLU A 112 -15.69 27.79 32.63
C GLU A 112 -16.82 28.32 31.74
N SER A 113 -16.46 29.26 30.85
CA SER A 113 -17.40 29.83 29.89
C SER A 113 -17.99 28.74 28.97
N PRO A 114 -19.31 28.74 28.73
CA PRO A 114 -20.00 27.79 27.84
C PRO A 114 -19.39 27.68 26.42
N GLN A 115 -18.62 28.68 26.02
CA GLN A 115 -17.98 28.78 24.71
C GLN A 115 -16.84 27.76 24.53
N GLY A 116 -16.01 27.50 25.55
CA GLY A 116 -14.88 26.57 25.47
C GLY A 116 -15.31 25.11 25.24
N ARG A 117 -16.37 24.67 25.94
CA ARG A 117 -16.94 23.33 25.77
C ARG A 117 -17.58 23.14 24.39
N SER A 118 -18.18 24.20 23.86
CA SER A 118 -18.82 24.19 22.53
C SER A 118 -17.77 24.02 21.42
N ALA A 119 -16.65 24.75 21.48
CA ALA A 119 -15.57 24.64 20.50
C ALA A 119 -14.97 23.21 20.43
N LEU A 120 -14.77 22.57 21.58
CA LEU A 120 -14.22 21.22 21.66
C LEU A 120 -15.14 20.16 21.03
N VAL A 121 -16.44 20.27 21.29
CA VAL A 121 -17.45 19.38 20.70
C VAL A 121 -17.45 19.51 19.18
N VAL A 122 -17.40 20.75 18.68
CA VAL A 122 -17.39 21.03 17.24
C VAL A 122 -16.15 20.46 16.58
N LEU A 123 -14.97 20.64 17.18
CA LEU A 123 -13.73 20.11 16.65
C LEU A 123 -13.76 18.57 16.58
N THR A 124 -14.22 17.92 17.65
CA THR A 124 -14.36 16.46 17.71
C THR A 124 -15.32 15.94 16.62
N LEU A 125 -16.43 16.63 16.43
CA LEU A 125 -17.41 16.30 15.39
C LEU A 125 -16.84 16.51 13.98
N LEU A 126 -16.11 17.59 13.73
CA LEU A 126 -15.47 17.85 12.45
C LEU A 126 -14.44 16.76 12.11
N VAL A 127 -13.60 16.37 13.06
CA VAL A 127 -12.62 15.28 12.88
C VAL A 127 -13.34 13.95 12.63
N GLY A 128 -14.38 13.63 13.40
CA GLY A 128 -15.18 12.42 13.21
C GLY A 128 -15.90 12.39 11.85
N CYS A 129 -16.46 13.52 11.43
CA CYS A 129 -17.08 13.67 10.12
C CYS A 129 -16.04 13.55 9.00
N HIS A 130 -14.85 14.12 9.18
CA HIS A 130 -13.77 14.01 8.21
C HIS A 130 -13.40 12.56 7.97
N PHE A 131 -13.17 11.83 9.06
CA PHE A 131 -12.85 10.42 9.02
C PHE A 131 -13.96 9.63 8.33
N ALA A 132 -15.23 9.87 8.71
CA ALA A 132 -16.36 9.19 8.12
C ALA A 132 -16.48 9.47 6.60
N VAL A 133 -16.28 10.72 6.16
CA VAL A 133 -16.33 11.10 4.74
C VAL A 133 -15.17 10.46 3.98
N THR A 134 -13.95 10.55 4.49
CA THR A 134 -12.76 9.95 3.84
C THR A 134 -12.88 8.43 3.75
N LEU A 135 -13.35 7.78 4.82
CA LEU A 135 -13.62 6.34 4.83
C LEU A 135 -14.75 5.98 3.86
N PHE A 136 -15.80 6.79 3.80
CA PHE A 136 -16.91 6.61 2.87
C PHE A 136 -16.42 6.72 1.42
N VAL A 137 -15.61 7.73 1.08
CA VAL A 137 -14.99 7.86 -0.25
C VAL A 137 -14.08 6.67 -0.57
N ALA A 138 -13.29 6.20 0.40
CA ALA A 138 -12.37 5.08 0.21
C ALA A 138 -13.08 3.70 0.07
N ARG A 139 -14.29 3.54 0.61
CA ARG A 139 -15.03 2.26 0.64
C ARG A 139 -16.28 2.21 -0.24
N SER A 140 -16.81 3.36 -0.64
CA SER A 140 -18.05 3.46 -1.41
C SER A 140 -17.75 3.87 -2.84
N ALA A 141 -18.05 2.97 -3.78
CA ALA A 141 -18.00 3.28 -5.21
C ALA A 141 -18.84 4.52 -5.55
N PHE A 142 -20.03 4.66 -4.94
CA PHE A 142 -20.88 5.83 -5.14
C PHE A 142 -20.19 7.12 -4.72
N ALA A 143 -19.60 7.14 -3.52
CA ALA A 143 -18.91 8.32 -3.00
C ALA A 143 -17.73 8.71 -3.91
N TRP A 144 -16.95 7.72 -4.35
CA TRP A 144 -15.88 7.93 -5.32
C TRP A 144 -16.38 8.57 -6.61
N HIS A 145 -17.44 8.03 -7.22
CA HIS A 145 -18.02 8.57 -8.45
C HIS A 145 -18.51 10.01 -8.28
N VAL A 146 -19.13 10.33 -7.14
CA VAL A 146 -19.56 11.70 -6.83
C VAL A 146 -18.35 12.63 -6.71
N THR A 147 -17.33 12.26 -5.94
CA THR A 147 -16.14 13.09 -5.78
C THR A 147 -15.37 13.25 -7.09
N ASP A 148 -15.27 12.20 -7.90
CA ASP A 148 -14.61 12.25 -9.20
C ASP A 148 -15.38 13.13 -10.21
N ALA A 149 -16.71 13.01 -10.24
CA ALA A 149 -17.55 13.84 -11.09
C ALA A 149 -17.46 15.33 -10.72
N VAL A 150 -17.45 15.65 -9.42
CA VAL A 150 -17.24 17.01 -8.92
C VAL A 150 -15.85 17.52 -9.32
N ALA A 151 -14.81 16.71 -9.15
CA ALA A 151 -13.45 17.07 -9.54
C ALA A 151 -13.34 17.37 -11.04
N GLY A 152 -13.95 16.53 -11.87
CA GLY A 152 -14.04 16.72 -13.31
C GLY A 152 -14.84 17.98 -13.69
N ALA A 153 -15.94 18.27 -13.00
CA ALA A 153 -16.73 19.48 -13.24
C ALA A 153 -15.95 20.76 -12.91
N VAL A 154 -15.31 20.83 -11.74
CA VAL A 154 -14.43 21.94 -11.34
C VAL A 154 -13.32 22.14 -12.37
N SER A 155 -12.65 21.05 -12.77
CA SER A 155 -11.58 21.10 -13.76
C SER A 155 -12.06 21.62 -15.11
N ARG A 156 -13.24 21.19 -15.58
CA ARG A 156 -13.83 21.69 -16.84
C ARG A 156 -14.14 23.18 -16.78
N VAL A 157 -14.69 23.66 -15.67
CA VAL A 157 -14.98 25.09 -15.50
C VAL A 157 -13.68 25.90 -15.47
N ALA A 158 -12.67 25.45 -14.72
CA ALA A 158 -11.37 26.11 -14.68
C ALA A 158 -10.70 26.14 -16.08
N MET A 159 -10.84 25.07 -16.87
CA MET A 159 -10.34 25.02 -18.25
C MET A 159 -11.15 25.91 -19.21
N TRP A 160 -12.47 25.95 -19.07
CA TRP A 160 -13.34 26.81 -19.87
C TRP A 160 -13.06 28.29 -19.63
N LEU A 161 -12.76 28.67 -18.38
CA LEU A 161 -12.29 30.00 -18.00
C LEU A 161 -10.84 30.30 -18.45
N HIS A 162 -10.17 29.36 -19.13
CA HIS A 162 -8.76 29.44 -19.53
C HIS A 162 -7.76 29.68 -18.39
N VAL A 163 -8.17 29.45 -17.14
CA VAL A 163 -7.30 29.61 -15.96
C VAL A 163 -6.59 28.32 -15.56
N ALA A 164 -7.11 27.17 -16.00
CA ALA A 164 -6.43 25.88 -15.93
C ALA A 164 -6.26 25.30 -17.34
N HIS A 165 -5.21 24.49 -17.53
CA HIS A 165 -5.04 23.67 -18.71
C HIS A 165 -4.78 22.20 -18.39
N VAL A 166 -4.88 21.74 -17.14
CA VAL A 166 -4.91 20.31 -16.79
C VAL A 166 -6.17 19.99 -15.98
N SER A 167 -6.55 18.72 -15.92
CA SER A 167 -7.65 18.25 -15.07
C SER A 167 -7.13 17.61 -13.79
N PHE A 168 -7.79 17.86 -12.67
CA PHE A 168 -7.36 17.37 -11.36
C PHE A 168 -8.29 16.27 -10.83
N GLY A 169 -7.68 15.27 -10.20
CA GLY A 169 -8.38 14.27 -9.40
C GLY A 169 -8.93 14.82 -8.08
N SER A 170 -9.83 14.06 -7.44
CA SER A 170 -10.49 14.45 -6.19
C SER A 170 -9.54 14.70 -5.02
N SER A 171 -8.46 13.91 -4.90
CA SER A 171 -7.43 14.07 -3.87
C SER A 171 -6.61 15.35 -4.09
N GLN A 172 -6.36 15.75 -5.33
CA GLN A 172 -5.62 16.99 -5.63
C GLN A 172 -6.45 18.24 -5.32
N LEU A 173 -7.76 18.15 -5.50
CA LEU A 173 -8.73 19.21 -5.15
C LEU A 173 -9.21 19.16 -3.70
N LEU A 174 -8.71 18.22 -2.88
CA LEU A 174 -9.09 18.08 -1.46
C LEU A 174 -10.59 17.90 -1.21
N LEU A 175 -11.32 17.32 -2.16
CA LEU A 175 -12.77 17.23 -2.06
C LEU A 175 -13.28 16.53 -0.78
N PRO A 176 -12.64 15.48 -0.24
CA PRO A 176 -13.04 14.91 1.05
C PRO A 176 -12.95 15.93 2.21
N ALA A 177 -11.90 16.75 2.24
CA ALA A 177 -11.73 17.79 3.25
C ALA A 177 -12.77 18.91 3.08
N VAL A 178 -12.99 19.36 1.85
CA VAL A 178 -14.01 20.38 1.54
C VAL A 178 -15.41 19.89 1.92
N GLY A 179 -15.75 18.65 1.56
CA GLY A 179 -17.03 18.02 1.92
C GLY A 179 -17.24 17.94 3.44
N THR A 180 -16.17 17.73 4.20
CA THR A 180 -16.21 17.74 5.67
C THR A 180 -16.56 19.12 6.21
N LEU A 181 -15.94 20.18 5.68
CA LEU A 181 -16.19 21.56 6.13
C LEU A 181 -17.58 22.04 5.76
N LEU A 182 -18.12 21.56 4.64
CA LEU A 182 -19.47 21.86 4.19
C LEU A 182 -20.54 21.07 4.96
N LEU A 183 -20.21 19.91 5.51
CA LEU A 183 -21.21 19.02 6.12
C LEU A 183 -22.01 19.71 7.23
N PRO A 184 -21.42 20.43 8.22
CA PRO A 184 -22.19 21.17 9.22
C PRO A 184 -23.05 22.27 8.60
N VAL A 185 -22.54 22.95 7.57
CA VAL A 185 -23.23 24.04 6.87
C VAL A 185 -24.43 23.52 6.10
N VAL A 186 -24.42 22.27 5.61
CA VAL A 186 -25.56 21.68 4.89
C VAL A 186 -26.54 20.98 5.83
N LEU A 187 -26.06 20.46 6.96
CA LEU A 187 -26.88 19.65 7.87
C LEU A 187 -27.59 20.43 8.96
N MET A 188 -27.26 21.71 9.19
CA MET A 188 -27.98 22.51 10.18
C MET A 188 -29.42 22.77 9.72
N PRO A 189 -30.43 22.24 10.42
CA PRO A 189 -31.82 22.41 10.01
C PRO A 189 -32.30 23.77 10.50
N ALA A 190 -32.15 24.81 9.68
CA ALA A 190 -32.87 26.05 9.87
C ALA A 190 -33.68 26.33 8.61
N TRP A 191 -35.00 26.08 8.69
CA TRP A 191 -36.00 26.37 7.65
C TRP A 191 -36.19 27.88 7.36
N ASP A 192 -35.21 28.72 7.72
CA ASP A 192 -35.22 30.15 7.43
C ASP A 192 -34.58 30.41 6.06
N ARG A 193 -35.25 31.21 5.21
CA ARG A 193 -34.72 31.71 3.93
C ARG A 193 -33.33 32.36 4.08
N ARG A 194 -33.03 32.95 5.24
CA ARG A 194 -31.70 33.54 5.53
C ARG A 194 -30.61 32.46 5.55
N TRP A 195 -30.90 31.28 6.07
CA TRP A 195 -29.92 30.20 6.14
C TRP A 195 -29.64 29.59 4.77
N LEU A 196 -30.68 29.40 3.93
CA LEU A 196 -30.50 28.95 2.55
C LEU A 196 -29.56 29.88 1.78
N LYS A 197 -29.70 31.20 1.93
CA LYS A 197 -28.76 32.17 1.34
C LYS A 197 -27.33 31.97 1.84
N THR A 198 -27.13 31.79 3.15
CA THR A 198 -25.80 31.52 3.73
C THR A 198 -25.18 30.24 3.17
N VAL A 199 -25.96 29.16 3.04
CA VAL A 199 -25.49 27.90 2.46
C VAL A 199 -25.12 28.07 0.99
N LEU A 200 -25.97 28.74 0.19
CA LEU A 200 -25.68 29.00 -1.21
C LEU A 200 -24.42 29.86 -1.39
N VAL A 201 -24.24 30.90 -0.58
CA VAL A 201 -23.02 31.73 -0.58
C VAL A 201 -21.81 30.91 -0.18
N ALA A 202 -21.89 30.10 0.88
CA ALA A 202 -20.80 29.22 1.31
C ALA A 202 -20.42 28.22 0.21
N LEU A 203 -21.40 27.58 -0.44
CA LEU A 203 -21.17 26.68 -1.56
C LEU A 203 -20.55 27.39 -2.76
N ALA A 204 -21.00 28.61 -3.08
CA ALA A 204 -20.43 29.41 -4.17
C ALA A 204 -18.97 29.81 -3.89
N VAL A 205 -18.66 30.23 -2.65
CA VAL A 205 -17.29 30.51 -2.21
C VAL A 205 -16.43 29.25 -2.30
N VAL A 206 -16.95 28.10 -1.83
CA VAL A 206 -16.31 26.77 -1.99
C VAL A 206 -15.96 26.47 -3.43
N PHE A 207 -16.94 26.60 -4.31
CA PHE A 207 -16.73 26.32 -5.71
C PHE A 207 -15.70 27.26 -6.33
N LEU A 208 -15.75 28.57 -6.03
CA LEU A 208 -14.79 29.54 -6.53
C LEU A 208 -13.36 29.24 -6.05
N GLY A 209 -13.19 28.91 -4.76
CA GLY A 209 -11.89 28.54 -4.22
C GLY A 209 -11.35 27.26 -4.85
N LEU A 210 -12.20 26.26 -5.12
CA LEU A 210 -11.80 25.05 -5.86
C LEU A 210 -11.35 25.35 -7.29
N VAL A 211 -12.03 26.26 -7.99
CA VAL A 211 -11.65 26.71 -9.35
C VAL A 211 -10.32 27.47 -9.32
N ALA A 212 -10.12 28.38 -8.36
CA ALA A 212 -8.85 29.07 -8.15
C ALA A 212 -7.71 28.09 -7.83
N THR A 213 -8.02 27.06 -7.03
CA THR A 213 -7.11 25.93 -6.74
C THR A 213 -6.70 25.18 -7.98
N ALA A 214 -7.64 24.82 -8.84
CA ALA A 214 -7.33 24.18 -10.12
C ALA A 214 -6.48 25.10 -11.02
N ALA A 215 -6.78 26.40 -11.06
CA ALA A 215 -6.05 27.37 -11.87
C ALA A 215 -4.57 27.47 -11.46
N VAL A 216 -4.31 27.76 -10.18
CA VAL A 216 -2.95 27.88 -9.63
C VAL A 216 -2.20 26.56 -9.80
N GLY A 217 -2.81 25.44 -9.41
CA GLY A 217 -2.22 24.12 -9.58
C GLY A 217 -1.84 23.84 -11.04
N SER A 218 -2.70 24.21 -11.98
CA SER A 218 -2.42 24.01 -13.40
C SER A 218 -1.26 24.85 -13.90
N HIS A 219 -1.19 26.12 -13.50
CA HIS A 219 -0.09 27.01 -13.90
C HIS A 219 1.25 26.52 -13.36
N LEU A 220 1.28 26.04 -12.12
CA LEU A 220 2.47 25.43 -11.53
C LEU A 220 2.86 24.14 -12.26
N THR A 221 1.89 23.35 -12.71
CA THR A 221 2.14 22.06 -13.37
C THR A 221 2.73 22.19 -14.77
N LEU A 222 2.34 23.21 -15.52
CA LEU A 222 2.72 23.37 -16.92
C LEU A 222 4.00 24.17 -17.16
N ASN A 223 4.66 24.67 -16.10
CA ASN A 223 5.90 25.43 -16.18
C ASN A 223 7.09 24.59 -15.66
N PRO A 224 7.64 23.67 -16.47
CA PRO A 224 8.44 22.53 -15.99
C PRO A 224 9.92 22.86 -15.82
N HIS A 225 10.35 24.10 -16.10
CA HIS A 225 11.73 24.56 -15.84
C HIS A 225 12.13 24.45 -14.35
N ARG A 226 11.19 24.14 -13.46
CA ARG A 226 11.42 23.66 -12.09
C ARG A 226 10.89 22.23 -11.99
N THR A 227 11.77 21.24 -12.15
CA THR A 227 11.58 19.78 -11.93
C THR A 227 10.21 19.34 -11.42
N THR A 228 9.51 18.45 -12.15
CA THR A 228 8.19 17.84 -11.86
C THR A 228 7.92 17.50 -10.38
N VAL A 229 8.95 17.10 -9.63
CA VAL A 229 8.92 16.81 -8.18
C VAL A 229 8.56 18.03 -7.32
N LYS A 230 8.92 19.26 -7.74
CA LYS A 230 8.61 20.51 -7.01
C LYS A 230 7.16 20.95 -7.18
N VAL A 231 6.51 20.59 -8.29
CA VAL A 231 5.11 20.95 -8.56
C VAL A 231 4.18 20.17 -7.63
N LEU A 232 4.36 18.85 -7.53
CA LEU A 232 3.49 17.98 -6.75
C LEU A 232 3.83 17.96 -5.24
N THR A 233 4.98 18.50 -4.84
CA THR A 233 5.24 18.86 -3.44
C THR A 233 4.79 20.29 -3.13
N GLY A 234 4.84 21.20 -4.11
CA GLY A 234 4.24 22.54 -4.04
C GLY A 234 2.73 22.53 -3.91
N THR A 235 2.04 21.51 -4.46
CA THR A 235 0.62 21.30 -4.21
C THR A 235 0.33 21.03 -2.73
N LEU A 236 1.23 20.47 -1.93
CA LEU A 236 1.00 20.28 -0.49
C LEU A 236 0.98 21.61 0.26
N ALA A 237 1.94 22.50 0.00
CA ALA A 237 1.95 23.84 0.58
C ALA A 237 0.69 24.61 0.16
N PHE A 238 0.32 24.50 -1.12
CA PHE A 238 -0.89 25.10 -1.66
C PHE A 238 -2.18 24.52 -1.06
N GLN A 239 -2.26 23.20 -0.90
CA GLN A 239 -3.37 22.50 -0.26
C GLN A 239 -3.48 22.89 1.21
N ALA A 240 -2.35 23.04 1.91
CA ALA A 240 -2.32 23.52 3.28
C ALA A 240 -2.81 24.97 3.38
N THR A 241 -2.42 25.85 2.46
CA THR A 241 -2.94 27.23 2.40
C THR A 241 -4.45 27.26 2.10
N ALA A 242 -4.92 26.48 1.13
CA ALA A 242 -6.33 26.38 0.80
C ALA A 242 -7.14 25.87 2.01
N LEU A 243 -6.66 24.83 2.70
CA LEU A 243 -7.27 24.32 3.93
C LEU A 243 -7.27 25.34 5.06
N GLY A 244 -6.19 26.11 5.23
CA GLY A 244 -6.14 27.22 6.19
C GLY A 244 -7.21 28.26 5.92
N LEU A 245 -7.35 28.69 4.67
CA LEU A 245 -8.41 29.62 4.27
C LEU A 245 -9.81 29.02 4.47
N TRP A 246 -10.00 27.75 4.16
CA TRP A 246 -11.27 27.05 4.39
C TRP A 246 -11.64 26.93 5.86
N ALA A 247 -10.67 26.63 6.71
CA ALA A 247 -10.84 26.59 8.16
C ALA A 247 -11.26 27.97 8.69
N ILE A 248 -10.63 29.05 8.22
CA ILE A 248 -10.98 30.41 8.60
C ILE A 248 -12.44 30.75 8.21
N VAL A 249 -12.85 30.41 6.98
CA VAL A 249 -14.24 30.63 6.52
C VAL A 249 -15.24 29.81 7.34
N ALA A 250 -14.94 28.54 7.62
CA ALA A 250 -15.78 27.69 8.44
C ALA A 250 -15.90 28.25 9.87
N VAL A 251 -14.80 28.73 10.46
CA VAL A 251 -14.79 29.37 11.79
C VAL A 251 -15.62 30.65 11.79
N ALA A 252 -15.45 31.52 10.80
CA ALA A 252 -16.21 32.76 10.69
C ALA A 252 -17.72 32.49 10.54
N ALA A 253 -18.09 31.45 9.78
CA ALA A 253 -19.47 31.00 9.66
C ALA A 253 -19.99 30.42 10.98
N TYR A 254 -19.18 29.62 11.68
CA TYR A 254 -19.56 28.95 12.92
C TYR A 254 -19.70 29.91 14.10
N ALA A 255 -18.81 30.89 14.21
CA ALA A 255 -18.84 31.93 15.24
C ALA A 255 -20.08 32.83 15.13
N ARG A 256 -20.69 32.91 13.94
CA ARG A 256 -21.93 33.67 13.69
C ARG A 256 -23.20 32.85 13.90
N LEU A 257 -23.11 31.56 14.21
CA LEU A 257 -24.28 30.75 14.54
C LEU A 257 -24.81 31.16 15.92
N PRO A 258 -26.05 31.68 16.03
CA PRO A 258 -26.61 32.02 17.32
C PRO A 258 -26.80 30.73 18.13
N LEU A 259 -25.92 30.51 19.11
CA LEU A 259 -26.02 29.43 20.10
C LEU A 259 -27.10 29.74 21.15
N SER A 260 -28.24 30.29 20.74
CA SER A 260 -29.36 30.53 21.65
C SER A 260 -29.94 29.18 22.04
N ALA A 261 -29.85 28.83 23.33
CA ALA A 261 -30.44 27.61 23.86
C ALA A 261 -31.97 27.69 23.68
N PRO A 262 -32.62 26.69 23.05
CA PRO A 262 -34.07 26.62 23.06
C PRO A 262 -34.52 26.39 24.50
N SER A 263 -34.94 27.46 25.17
CA SER A 263 -35.55 27.43 26.49
C SER A 263 -37.01 27.00 26.33
N GLY A 264 -37.27 25.69 26.32
CA GLY A 264 -38.65 25.21 26.38
C GLY A 264 -38.87 23.77 25.94
N SER A 265 -39.65 23.07 26.77
CA SER A 265 -40.45 21.87 26.44
C SER A 265 -39.83 20.47 26.67
N THR A 266 -40.48 19.78 27.61
CA THR A 266 -40.24 18.50 28.28
C THR A 266 -40.45 17.24 27.42
N ARG A 267 -40.60 17.34 26.09
CA ARG A 267 -40.76 16.17 25.18
C ARG A 267 -39.45 15.42 24.82
N HIS A 268 -38.38 15.62 25.59
CA HIS A 268 -37.01 15.21 25.25
C HIS A 268 -36.64 13.73 25.54
N GLY A 269 -37.46 12.97 26.27
CA GLY A 269 -37.11 11.61 26.72
C GLY A 269 -37.11 10.54 25.61
N ARG A 270 -38.08 10.57 24.71
CA ARG A 270 -38.27 9.50 23.69
C ARG A 270 -37.27 9.62 22.52
N ARG A 271 -36.90 10.85 22.14
CA ARG A 271 -35.95 11.13 21.06
C ARG A 271 -34.51 10.72 21.41
N ARG A 272 -34.13 10.76 22.70
CA ARG A 272 -32.81 10.31 23.19
C ARG A 272 -32.58 8.81 23.06
N LYS A 273 -33.61 7.99 23.30
CA LYS A 273 -33.50 6.52 23.19
C LYS A 273 -33.30 6.07 21.74
N VAL A 274 -33.98 6.71 20.78
CA VAL A 274 -33.82 6.42 19.34
C VAL A 274 -32.43 6.78 18.82
N ALA A 275 -31.89 7.94 19.23
CA ALA A 275 -30.53 8.36 18.86
C ALA A 275 -29.46 7.41 19.42
N LEU A 276 -29.67 6.87 20.64
CA LEU A 276 -28.77 5.90 21.24
C LEU A 276 -28.80 4.55 20.50
N VAL A 277 -29.99 4.07 20.12
CA VAL A 277 -30.16 2.80 19.37
C VAL A 277 -29.58 2.92 17.97
N LEU A 278 -29.86 4.01 17.25
CA LEU A 278 -29.22 4.29 15.96
C LEU A 278 -27.70 4.43 16.09
N GLY A 279 -27.23 5.01 17.19
CA GLY A 279 -25.84 5.04 17.59
C GLY A 279 -25.25 3.63 17.78
N CYS A 280 -25.88 2.73 18.51
CA CYS A 280 -25.33 1.38 18.73
C CYS A 280 -25.40 0.46 17.51
N LEU A 281 -26.29 0.73 16.55
CA LEU A 281 -26.31 0.02 15.25
C LEU A 281 -25.13 0.44 14.33
N LEU A 282 -24.43 1.55 14.65
CA LEU A 282 -23.25 2.08 13.96
C LEU A 282 -22.10 1.09 13.81
N PRO A 283 -21.54 0.56 14.90
CA PRO A 283 -20.34 -0.26 14.82
C PRO A 283 -20.74 -1.64 14.29
N LEU A 284 -21.97 -2.09 14.56
CA LEU A 284 -22.49 -3.35 14.05
C LEU A 284 -22.57 -3.34 12.53
N GLY A 285 -23.02 -2.25 11.88
CA GLY A 285 -23.06 -2.13 10.42
C GLY A 285 -21.66 -2.12 9.78
N VAL A 286 -20.66 -1.53 10.44
CA VAL A 286 -19.27 -1.49 9.94
C VAL A 286 -18.54 -2.82 10.22
N LEU A 287 -18.71 -3.40 11.41
CA LEU A 287 -18.16 -4.71 11.79
C LEU A 287 -18.74 -5.83 10.93
N THR A 288 -20.05 -5.79 10.69
CA THR A 288 -20.68 -6.71 9.75
C THR A 288 -20.14 -6.47 8.36
N SER A 289 -20.01 -5.24 7.85
CA SER A 289 -19.50 -5.03 6.48
C SER A 289 -18.15 -5.72 6.12
N GLY A 290 -17.33 -6.10 7.11
CA GLY A 290 -16.09 -6.87 6.93
C GLY A 290 -16.22 -8.41 6.96
N LEU A 291 -17.30 -8.98 7.51
CA LEU A 291 -17.49 -10.43 7.64
C LEU A 291 -17.89 -11.04 6.29
N HIS A 292 -16.90 -11.34 5.45
CA HIS A 292 -17.08 -12.14 4.24
C HIS A 292 -16.36 -13.48 4.45
N GLY A 293 -17.08 -14.45 5.01
CA GLY A 293 -16.66 -15.85 4.97
C GLY A 293 -17.02 -16.40 3.60
N GLU A 294 -16.17 -16.21 2.60
CA GLU A 294 -16.43 -16.72 1.25
C GLU A 294 -15.74 -18.06 1.06
N THR A 295 -16.52 -19.09 0.73
CA THR A 295 -15.97 -20.37 0.29
C THR A 295 -15.53 -20.26 -1.17
N ALA A 296 -14.31 -20.73 -1.46
CA ALA A 296 -13.83 -20.80 -2.83
C ALA A 296 -14.72 -21.74 -3.66
N ARG A 297 -15.10 -21.31 -4.86
CA ARG A 297 -15.80 -22.13 -5.85
C ARG A 297 -14.82 -23.19 -6.35
N ALA A 298 -15.28 -24.43 -6.38
CA ALA A 298 -14.56 -25.51 -7.05
C ALA A 298 -14.42 -25.22 -8.55
N GLY A 299 -13.22 -25.41 -9.09
CA GLY A 299 -12.96 -25.27 -10.52
C GLY A 299 -11.54 -24.81 -10.82
N THR A 300 -11.19 -24.83 -12.10
CA THR A 300 -9.87 -24.42 -12.58
C THR A 300 -9.84 -22.91 -12.86
N VAL A 301 -8.73 -22.24 -12.55
CA VAL A 301 -8.41 -20.90 -13.04
C VAL A 301 -7.78 -21.02 -14.42
N LEU A 302 -8.48 -20.57 -15.45
CA LEU A 302 -7.99 -20.61 -16.82
C LEU A 302 -7.13 -19.38 -17.12
N VAL A 303 -6.04 -19.56 -17.88
CA VAL A 303 -5.21 -18.46 -18.40
C VAL A 303 -5.28 -18.46 -19.92
N TYR A 304 -5.86 -17.41 -20.50
CA TYR A 304 -6.05 -17.29 -21.95
C TYR A 304 -4.74 -16.93 -22.66
N ARG A 305 -4.35 -17.75 -23.64
CA ARG A 305 -3.06 -17.66 -24.34
C ARG A 305 -3.22 -17.06 -25.73
N ASP A 306 -3.43 -15.74 -25.79
CA ASP A 306 -3.50 -14.94 -27.03
C ASP A 306 -2.88 -13.55 -26.80
N ASN A 307 -1.68 -13.57 -26.23
CA ASN A 307 -0.88 -12.38 -25.94
C ASN A 307 0.39 -12.43 -26.80
N PRO A 308 0.87 -11.31 -27.36
CA PRO A 308 2.23 -11.20 -27.92
C PRO A 308 3.31 -11.51 -26.86
N GLY A 309 2.97 -11.32 -25.59
CA GLY A 309 3.72 -11.73 -24.43
C GLY A 309 3.94 -13.24 -24.42
N ASP A 310 5.19 -13.60 -24.19
CA ASP A 310 5.64 -14.98 -24.21
C ASP A 310 5.31 -15.69 -22.88
N PHE A 311 4.89 -16.95 -22.98
CA PHE A 311 4.53 -17.81 -21.84
C PHE A 311 5.66 -18.79 -21.48
N ARG A 312 6.87 -18.59 -22.03
CA ARG A 312 8.05 -19.32 -21.60
C ARG A 312 8.45 -18.90 -20.18
N ILE A 313 8.79 -19.90 -19.39
CA ILE A 313 9.47 -19.73 -18.11
C ILE A 313 10.89 -19.19 -18.39
N PRO A 314 11.48 -18.37 -17.50
CA PRO A 314 12.85 -17.91 -17.67
C PRO A 314 13.82 -19.09 -17.82
N ASP A 315 14.73 -18.99 -18.80
CA ASP A 315 15.78 -19.98 -19.05
C ASP A 315 17.15 -19.28 -19.11
N MET A 316 18.23 -20.05 -19.17
CA MET A 316 19.59 -19.51 -19.26
C MET A 316 19.94 -18.91 -20.63
N LYS A 317 19.00 -18.89 -21.58
CA LYS A 317 19.20 -18.36 -22.94
C LYS A 317 18.64 -16.95 -23.09
N THR A 318 17.74 -16.55 -22.21
CA THR A 318 17.02 -15.28 -22.29
C THR A 318 17.23 -14.48 -21.02
N TRP A 319 17.61 -13.21 -21.20
CA TRP A 319 18.03 -12.33 -20.11
C TRP A 319 17.30 -10.97 -20.12
N GLY A 320 17.45 -10.24 -19.02
CA GLY A 320 16.91 -8.93 -18.74
C GLY A 320 15.40 -8.82 -18.87
N LYS A 321 14.96 -7.68 -19.40
CA LYS A 321 13.54 -7.34 -19.60
C LYS A 321 12.79 -8.38 -20.44
N HIS A 322 13.49 -9.06 -21.36
CA HIS A 322 12.89 -10.06 -22.24
C HIS A 322 12.45 -11.33 -21.52
N ALA A 323 13.13 -11.74 -20.45
CA ALA A 323 12.73 -12.88 -19.62
C ALA A 323 11.74 -12.48 -18.53
N ALA A 324 11.88 -11.26 -18.01
CA ALA A 324 11.07 -10.69 -16.95
C ALA A 324 9.60 -10.48 -17.35
N GLY A 325 9.35 -9.90 -18.53
CA GLY A 325 8.02 -9.46 -18.97
C GLY A 325 7.07 -10.56 -19.47
N ARG A 326 7.32 -11.82 -19.11
CA ARG A 326 6.61 -13.01 -19.60
C ARG A 326 5.63 -13.55 -18.55
N PHE A 327 4.71 -14.45 -18.93
CA PHE A 327 3.71 -15.03 -18.02
C PHE A 327 3.95 -16.52 -17.71
N GLY A 328 5.13 -17.05 -18.01
CA GLY A 328 5.40 -18.49 -17.92
C GLY A 328 5.26 -19.09 -16.52
N LEU A 329 5.47 -18.29 -15.47
CA LEU A 329 5.33 -18.72 -14.08
C LEU A 329 3.89 -18.61 -13.54
N LEU A 330 2.97 -17.94 -14.24
CA LEU A 330 1.66 -17.57 -13.70
C LEU A 330 0.86 -18.79 -13.20
N CYS A 331 0.74 -19.84 -14.02
CA CYS A 331 0.01 -21.04 -13.61
C CYS A 331 0.65 -21.72 -12.38
N ASP A 332 1.98 -21.71 -12.28
CA ASP A 332 2.69 -22.33 -11.17
C ASP A 332 2.53 -21.53 -9.87
N TYR A 333 2.50 -20.19 -9.95
CA TYR A 333 2.11 -19.36 -8.80
C TYR A 333 0.67 -19.66 -8.37
N LEU A 334 -0.28 -19.71 -9.30
CA LEU A 334 -1.68 -20.01 -8.97
C LEU A 334 -1.81 -21.35 -8.22
N ARG A 335 -1.13 -22.41 -8.68
CA ARG A 335 -1.12 -23.71 -8.00
C ARG A 335 -0.48 -23.64 -6.62
N SER A 336 0.65 -22.93 -6.52
CA SER A 336 1.34 -22.73 -5.25
C SER A 336 0.49 -21.95 -4.22
N LEU A 337 -0.53 -21.23 -4.68
CA LEU A 337 -1.51 -20.50 -3.87
C LEU A 337 -2.82 -21.27 -3.67
N GLY A 338 -2.85 -22.54 -4.10
CA GLY A 338 -3.99 -23.43 -3.89
C GLY A 338 -5.06 -23.40 -4.99
N TYR A 339 -4.80 -22.71 -6.11
CA TYR A 339 -5.75 -22.62 -7.23
C TYR A 339 -5.34 -23.58 -8.37
N PRO A 340 -6.16 -24.59 -8.71
CA PRO A 340 -5.92 -25.40 -9.91
C PRO A 340 -5.89 -24.47 -11.13
N SER A 341 -4.90 -24.62 -12.01
CA SER A 341 -4.71 -23.70 -13.13
C SER A 341 -4.30 -24.41 -14.41
N ALA A 342 -4.84 -23.91 -15.54
CA ALA A 342 -4.56 -24.42 -16.87
C ALA A 342 -4.59 -23.29 -17.92
N TYR A 343 -3.90 -23.50 -19.04
CA TYR A 343 -3.97 -22.59 -20.19
C TYR A 343 -5.18 -22.94 -21.06
N THR A 344 -5.81 -21.91 -21.62
CA THR A 344 -6.83 -22.04 -22.68
C THR A 344 -6.42 -21.19 -23.89
N THR A 345 -6.98 -21.47 -25.06
CA THR A 345 -6.60 -20.87 -26.35
C THR A 345 -7.83 -20.39 -27.11
N PRO A 346 -7.67 -19.49 -28.10
CA PRO A 346 -8.77 -19.07 -28.98
C PRO A 346 -9.54 -20.29 -29.53
N GLY A 347 -10.88 -20.22 -29.56
CA GLY A 347 -11.74 -21.30 -30.05
C GLY A 347 -12.00 -22.45 -29.06
N ARG A 348 -11.31 -22.49 -27.90
CA ARG A 348 -11.58 -23.46 -26.81
C ARG A 348 -12.27 -22.86 -25.60
N VAL A 349 -12.36 -21.53 -25.52
CA VAL A 349 -12.81 -20.80 -24.33
C VAL A 349 -14.18 -21.27 -23.87
N GLN A 350 -15.15 -21.42 -24.78
CA GLN A 350 -16.50 -21.89 -24.44
C GLN A 350 -16.52 -23.26 -23.75
N ASN A 351 -15.71 -24.22 -24.23
CA ASN A 351 -15.65 -25.56 -23.67
C ASN A 351 -14.91 -25.58 -22.33
N ASP A 352 -13.77 -24.91 -22.26
CA ASP A 352 -12.93 -24.90 -21.06
C ASP A 352 -13.64 -24.15 -19.89
N LEU A 353 -14.46 -23.14 -20.18
CA LEU A 353 -15.20 -22.36 -19.16
C LEU A 353 -16.25 -23.18 -18.39
N ARG A 354 -16.64 -24.39 -18.84
CA ARG A 354 -17.67 -25.21 -18.17
C ARG A 354 -17.28 -25.62 -16.75
N ASN A 355 -15.99 -25.90 -16.54
CA ASN A 355 -15.43 -26.36 -15.25
C ASN A 355 -14.51 -25.31 -14.60
N ALA A 356 -14.56 -24.07 -15.08
CA ALA A 356 -13.71 -23.00 -14.59
C ALA A 356 -14.33 -22.32 -13.36
N ALA A 357 -13.48 -21.93 -12.42
CA ALA A 357 -13.86 -21.01 -11.34
C ALA A 357 -13.63 -19.56 -11.76
N ALA A 358 -12.53 -19.31 -12.46
CA ALA A 358 -12.17 -18.01 -12.99
C ALA A 358 -11.39 -18.12 -14.32
N ILE A 359 -11.30 -17.02 -15.06
CA ILE A 359 -10.45 -16.88 -16.24
C ILE A 359 -9.62 -15.59 -16.16
N ILE A 360 -8.37 -15.67 -16.57
CA ILE A 360 -7.43 -14.55 -16.69
C ILE A 360 -7.22 -14.28 -18.19
N LEU A 361 -7.46 -13.04 -18.62
CA LEU A 361 -7.22 -12.55 -19.97
C LEU A 361 -6.02 -11.58 -19.96
N PRO A 362 -4.78 -12.07 -20.15
CA PRO A 362 -3.60 -11.24 -20.22
C PRO A 362 -3.51 -10.55 -21.58
N GLN A 363 -3.94 -9.29 -21.68
CA GLN A 363 -3.80 -8.43 -22.87
C GLN A 363 -4.05 -9.16 -24.23
N PRO A 364 -5.28 -9.65 -24.48
CA PRO A 364 -5.67 -10.11 -25.82
C PRO A 364 -5.35 -9.05 -26.88
N THR A 365 -4.64 -9.45 -27.94
CA THR A 365 -4.36 -8.57 -29.09
C THR A 365 -5.37 -8.71 -30.23
N LYS A 366 -6.14 -9.80 -30.20
CA LYS A 366 -7.24 -10.02 -31.12
C LYS A 366 -8.56 -9.92 -30.37
N ARG A 367 -9.60 -9.49 -31.08
CA ARG A 367 -10.96 -9.57 -30.55
C ARG A 367 -11.32 -11.04 -30.36
N LEU A 368 -11.97 -11.35 -29.24
CA LEU A 368 -12.60 -12.65 -29.06
C LEU A 368 -13.64 -12.86 -30.15
N SER A 369 -13.82 -14.11 -30.59
CA SER A 369 -14.92 -14.46 -31.48
C SER A 369 -16.26 -14.10 -30.83
N ALA A 370 -17.31 -13.88 -31.63
CA ALA A 370 -18.64 -13.59 -31.11
C ALA A 370 -19.17 -14.70 -30.19
N GLU A 371 -18.75 -15.95 -30.44
CA GLU A 371 -19.06 -17.11 -29.60
C GLU A 371 -18.29 -17.08 -28.27
N ASP A 372 -16.97 -16.90 -28.30
CA ASP A 372 -16.14 -16.85 -27.09
C ASP A 372 -16.55 -15.67 -26.19
N LEU A 373 -16.83 -14.51 -26.78
CA LEU A 373 -17.30 -13.33 -26.04
C LEU A 373 -18.65 -13.59 -25.37
N ARG A 374 -19.57 -14.27 -26.07
CA ARG A 374 -20.87 -14.67 -25.51
C ARG A 374 -20.71 -15.68 -24.38
N ALA A 375 -19.85 -16.68 -24.57
CA ALA A 375 -19.55 -17.70 -23.56
C ALA A 375 -18.94 -17.08 -22.30
N LEU A 376 -17.99 -16.15 -22.46
CA LEU A 376 -17.37 -15.41 -21.37
C LEU A 376 -18.41 -14.59 -20.59
N ARG A 377 -19.27 -13.84 -21.29
CA ARG A 377 -20.33 -13.05 -20.65
C ARG A 377 -21.30 -13.93 -19.88
N MET A 378 -21.70 -15.07 -20.45
CA MET A 378 -22.55 -16.06 -19.79
C MET A 378 -21.86 -16.68 -18.56
N PHE A 379 -20.56 -16.95 -18.65
CA PHE A 379 -19.77 -17.47 -17.54
C PHE A 379 -19.77 -16.49 -16.35
N VAL A 380 -19.49 -15.21 -16.58
CA VAL A 380 -19.58 -14.17 -15.54
C VAL A 380 -21.02 -14.02 -15.03
N ALA A 381 -22.03 -14.07 -15.92
CA ALA A 381 -23.43 -14.01 -15.51
C ALA A 381 -23.82 -15.16 -14.55
N ARG A 382 -23.24 -16.35 -14.71
CA ARG A 382 -23.41 -17.51 -13.81
C ARG A 382 -22.49 -17.49 -12.57
N GLY A 383 -21.84 -16.37 -12.31
CA GLY A 383 -21.01 -16.20 -11.11
C GLY A 383 -19.52 -16.51 -11.30
N GLY A 384 -19.06 -16.74 -12.53
CA GLY A 384 -17.64 -16.92 -12.82
C GLY A 384 -16.81 -15.66 -12.55
N GLY A 385 -15.53 -15.85 -12.22
CA GLY A 385 -14.56 -14.76 -12.03
C GLY A 385 -13.80 -14.41 -13.31
N LEU A 386 -13.64 -13.13 -13.61
CA LEU A 386 -12.82 -12.63 -14.72
C LEU A 386 -11.75 -11.68 -14.19
N LEU A 387 -10.48 -11.98 -14.45
CA LEU A 387 -9.37 -11.02 -14.35
C LEU A 387 -8.95 -10.60 -15.76
N TYR A 388 -9.00 -9.31 -16.05
CA TYR A 388 -8.47 -8.74 -17.30
C TYR A 388 -7.21 -7.94 -16.99
N LEU A 389 -6.13 -8.19 -17.73
CA LEU A 389 -4.89 -7.43 -17.60
C LEU A 389 -4.70 -6.59 -18.87
N LEU A 390 -4.53 -5.29 -18.68
CA LEU A 390 -4.37 -4.30 -19.74
C LEU A 390 -2.93 -3.79 -19.76
N ASP A 391 -2.58 -3.14 -20.86
CA ASP A 391 -1.31 -2.48 -21.04
C ASP A 391 -1.53 -1.06 -21.59
N HIS A 392 -0.64 -0.13 -21.25
CA HIS A 392 -0.71 1.31 -21.55
C HIS A 392 -0.54 1.66 -23.04
N THR A 393 0.06 0.75 -23.78
CA THR A 393 0.66 1.06 -25.06
C THR A 393 -0.30 0.89 -26.23
N ASN A 394 -1.53 0.40 -26.03
CA ASN A 394 -2.35 -0.13 -27.13
C ASN A 394 -1.54 -1.03 -28.10
N VAL A 395 -0.44 -1.65 -27.62
CA VAL A 395 0.40 -2.55 -28.41
C VAL A 395 -0.44 -3.73 -28.83
N GLY A 396 -0.30 -4.10 -30.11
CA GLY A 396 -1.15 -5.11 -30.73
C GLY A 396 -2.62 -4.71 -30.74
N ARG A 397 -2.95 -3.40 -30.65
CA ARG A 397 -4.32 -2.86 -30.66
C ARG A 397 -5.20 -3.42 -29.54
N CYS A 398 -4.61 -3.74 -28.40
CA CYS A 398 -5.27 -4.44 -27.28
C CYS A 398 -6.42 -3.66 -26.62
N MET A 399 -6.55 -2.35 -26.85
CA MET A 399 -7.64 -1.56 -26.27
C MET A 399 -9.03 -1.90 -26.83
N LEU A 400 -9.12 -2.23 -28.13
CA LEU A 400 -10.40 -2.57 -28.74
C LEU A 400 -10.95 -3.89 -28.16
N PRO A 401 -10.18 -5.01 -28.13
CA PRO A 401 -10.58 -6.23 -27.43
C PRO A 401 -10.92 -5.99 -25.95
N ALA A 402 -10.16 -5.13 -25.27
CA ALA A 402 -10.43 -4.81 -23.86
C ALA A 402 -11.79 -4.14 -23.67
N ASN A 403 -12.13 -3.17 -24.51
CA ASN A 403 -13.44 -2.51 -24.45
C ASN A 403 -14.61 -3.47 -24.76
N ASP A 404 -14.44 -4.40 -25.72
CA ASP A 404 -15.47 -5.40 -26.03
C ASP A 404 -15.82 -6.28 -24.82
N VAL A 405 -14.82 -6.57 -23.98
CA VAL A 405 -14.96 -7.38 -22.77
C VAL A 405 -15.40 -6.57 -21.55
N LEU A 406 -14.80 -5.40 -21.31
CA LEU A 406 -14.90 -4.67 -20.03
C LEU A 406 -16.02 -3.63 -19.97
N ALA A 407 -16.40 -3.02 -21.10
CA ALA A 407 -17.42 -1.98 -21.13
C ALA A 407 -18.77 -2.42 -20.50
N PRO A 408 -19.27 -3.66 -20.68
CA PRO A 408 -20.48 -4.13 -20.02
C PRO A 408 -20.43 -4.12 -18.48
N TYR A 409 -19.22 -4.09 -17.90
CA TYR A 409 -18.99 -4.06 -16.46
C TYR A 409 -18.62 -2.66 -15.95
N GLY A 410 -18.79 -1.62 -16.77
CA GLY A 410 -18.52 -0.23 -16.42
C GLY A 410 -17.04 0.08 -16.26
N ILE A 411 -16.16 -0.62 -16.97
CA ILE A 411 -14.72 -0.35 -16.98
C ILE A 411 -14.27 -0.13 -18.42
N ARG A 412 -13.49 0.92 -18.67
CA ARG A 412 -12.90 1.20 -19.99
C ARG A 412 -11.43 1.62 -19.84
N PRO A 413 -10.47 1.00 -20.53
CA PRO A 413 -9.12 1.56 -20.61
C PRO A 413 -9.11 2.94 -21.25
N ARG A 414 -8.26 3.82 -20.73
CA ARG A 414 -7.87 5.04 -21.41
C ARG A 414 -6.68 4.77 -22.32
N PHE A 415 -6.57 5.56 -23.39
CA PHE A 415 -5.41 5.50 -24.28
C PHE A 415 -4.33 6.43 -23.72
N ASP A 416 -3.71 5.97 -22.63
CA ASP A 416 -2.70 6.73 -21.90
C ASP A 416 -1.70 5.81 -21.20
N THR A 417 -0.64 6.44 -20.70
CA THR A 417 0.31 5.86 -19.78
C THR A 417 0.16 6.55 -18.44
N ALA A 418 -0.25 5.80 -17.41
CA ALA A 418 -0.27 6.31 -16.05
C ALA A 418 1.18 6.35 -15.52
N LEU A 419 1.65 7.54 -15.14
CA LEU A 419 3.02 7.76 -14.68
C LEU A 419 3.02 8.32 -13.27
N PRO A 420 3.76 7.72 -12.32
CA PRO A 420 3.89 8.26 -10.97
C PRO A 420 4.69 9.56 -10.98
N ALA A 421 4.39 10.44 -10.01
CA ALA A 421 5.09 11.73 -9.83
C ALA A 421 6.60 11.55 -9.59
N LYS A 422 6.94 10.47 -8.89
CA LYS A 422 8.31 10.09 -8.55
C LYS A 422 8.71 8.83 -9.32
N THR A 423 9.95 8.40 -9.15
CA THR A 423 10.41 7.11 -9.66
C THR A 423 9.65 5.99 -8.95
N GLY A 424 8.62 5.42 -9.59
CA GLY A 424 7.87 4.27 -9.08
C GLY A 424 6.61 4.61 -8.27
N TRP A 425 5.81 3.57 -7.97
CA TRP A 425 4.45 3.72 -7.42
C TRP A 425 4.35 3.68 -5.88
N TRP A 426 5.45 3.47 -5.15
CA TRP A 426 5.39 3.16 -3.71
C TRP A 426 4.68 4.22 -2.86
N THR A 427 4.86 5.50 -3.18
CA THR A 427 4.22 6.62 -2.47
C THR A 427 2.93 7.01 -3.15
N ASP A 428 2.77 6.67 -4.41
CA ASP A 428 1.74 7.27 -5.25
C ASP A 428 0.53 6.35 -5.41
N LEU A 429 0.60 5.11 -4.92
CA LEU A 429 -0.46 4.12 -4.97
C LEU A 429 -1.32 4.12 -3.69
N LYS A 430 -2.63 4.26 -3.85
CA LYS A 430 -3.62 4.13 -2.79
C LYS A 430 -4.51 2.91 -3.03
N ALA A 431 -4.52 2.00 -2.07
CA ALA A 431 -5.47 0.89 -2.01
C ALA A 431 -6.85 1.38 -1.57
N SER A 432 -7.92 0.93 -2.24
CA SER A 432 -9.28 1.13 -1.74
C SER A 432 -9.61 0.12 -0.63
N GLY A 433 -10.72 0.31 0.08
CA GLY A 433 -11.15 -0.65 1.12
C GLY A 433 -11.79 -1.92 0.55
N HIS A 434 -11.13 -2.58 -0.41
CA HIS A 434 -11.61 -3.81 -1.06
C HIS A 434 -10.79 -5.04 -0.60
N PRO A 435 -11.40 -6.23 -0.44
CA PRO A 435 -10.72 -7.42 0.08
C PRO A 435 -9.43 -7.80 -0.66
N THR A 436 -9.39 -7.56 -1.98
CA THR A 436 -8.22 -7.92 -2.80
C THR A 436 -6.97 -7.12 -2.47
N VAL A 437 -7.13 -5.86 -2.06
CA VAL A 437 -6.03 -4.94 -1.72
C VAL A 437 -5.87 -4.75 -0.21
N CYS A 438 -6.64 -5.50 0.59
CA CYS A 438 -6.58 -5.40 2.04
C CYS A 438 -5.22 -5.86 2.58
N GLY A 439 -4.64 -5.05 3.48
CA GLY A 439 -3.32 -5.31 4.08
C GLY A 439 -2.15 -5.11 3.13
N MET A 440 -2.39 -4.59 1.92
CA MET A 440 -1.33 -4.30 0.96
C MET A 440 -0.48 -3.12 1.43
N SER A 441 0.83 -3.29 1.52
CA SER A 441 1.75 -2.19 1.77
C SER A 441 1.98 -1.35 0.51
N GLY A 442 1.63 -0.05 0.59
CA GLY A 442 1.94 0.92 -0.47
C GLY A 442 3.45 1.10 -0.65
N GLU A 443 4.19 1.24 0.47
CA GLU A 443 5.63 1.54 0.51
C GLU A 443 6.50 0.54 -0.28
N ARG A 444 6.02 -0.69 -0.46
CA ARG A 444 6.75 -1.77 -1.13
C ARG A 444 6.25 -2.08 -2.54
N CYS A 445 5.24 -1.35 -2.99
CA CYS A 445 4.53 -1.63 -4.23
C CYS A 445 4.15 -3.13 -4.34
N GLU A 446 3.51 -3.69 -3.30
CA GLU A 446 3.04 -5.09 -3.28
C GLU A 446 2.12 -5.44 -4.47
N ALA A 447 1.59 -4.46 -5.18
CA ALA A 447 0.85 -4.68 -6.42
C ALA A 447 1.73 -5.18 -7.57
N GLY A 448 3.07 -5.01 -7.50
CA GLY A 448 3.97 -5.27 -8.62
C GLY A 448 3.66 -4.40 -9.83
N TRP A 449 3.17 -3.17 -9.58
CA TRP A 449 2.72 -2.24 -10.62
C TRP A 449 3.91 -1.49 -11.18
N TRP A 450 4.04 -1.41 -12.51
CA TRP A 450 5.18 -0.74 -13.13
C TRP A 450 4.75 0.42 -14.02
N VAL A 451 4.21 0.12 -15.20
CA VAL A 451 3.70 1.11 -16.14
C VAL A 451 2.47 0.50 -16.83
N GLY A 452 1.33 1.16 -16.70
CA GLY A 452 0.05 0.68 -17.19
C GLY A 452 -0.90 1.81 -17.57
N ALA A 453 -2.00 1.48 -18.24
CA ALA A 453 -3.06 2.41 -18.59
C ALA A 453 -3.82 2.83 -17.33
N SER A 454 -4.37 4.04 -17.33
CA SER A 454 -5.43 4.37 -16.39
C SER A 454 -6.80 3.89 -16.92
N LEU A 455 -7.75 3.73 -16.00
CA LEU A 455 -9.09 3.21 -16.28
C LEU A 455 -10.13 4.31 -16.05
N ASN A 456 -11.06 4.44 -16.99
CA ASN A 456 -12.34 5.08 -16.73
C ASN A 456 -13.29 4.06 -16.13
N ILE A 457 -14.00 4.44 -15.08
CA ILE A 457 -15.01 3.61 -14.44
C ILE A 457 -16.37 4.31 -14.42
N GLU A 458 -17.42 3.56 -14.70
CA GLU A 458 -18.81 4.03 -14.72
C GLU A 458 -19.58 3.58 -13.47
N ARG A 459 -20.82 4.06 -13.30
CA ARG A 459 -21.62 3.86 -12.09
C ARG A 459 -21.73 2.36 -11.74
N GLY A 460 -21.27 2.04 -10.53
CA GLY A 460 -21.31 0.70 -9.93
C GLY A 460 -20.02 -0.10 -10.06
N ALA A 461 -19.08 0.30 -10.93
CA ALA A 461 -17.70 -0.19 -10.84
C ALA A 461 -16.99 0.53 -9.68
N GLN A 462 -16.02 -0.14 -9.04
CA GLN A 462 -15.33 0.34 -7.85
C GLN A 462 -13.82 0.39 -8.11
N PRO A 463 -13.12 1.50 -7.79
CA PRO A 463 -11.66 1.52 -7.87
C PRO A 463 -11.05 0.57 -6.82
N LEU A 464 -9.97 -0.11 -7.19
CA LEU A 464 -9.19 -0.99 -6.31
C LEU A 464 -7.84 -0.35 -5.97
N LEU A 465 -7.15 0.11 -7.01
CA LEU A 465 -5.88 0.82 -6.91
C LEU A 465 -6.05 2.17 -7.59
N VAL A 466 -5.66 3.24 -6.90
CA VAL A 466 -5.71 4.61 -7.40
C VAL A 466 -4.32 5.22 -7.25
N GLY A 467 -3.75 5.71 -8.35
CA GLY A 467 -2.60 6.59 -8.29
C GLY A 467 -3.04 7.97 -7.81
N THR A 468 -2.56 8.50 -6.69
CA THR A 468 -3.02 9.78 -6.11
C THR A 468 -2.10 10.96 -6.44
N ARG A 469 -0.84 10.65 -6.76
CA ARG A 469 0.21 11.57 -7.18
C ARG A 469 0.81 11.06 -8.49
N CYS A 470 0.02 11.08 -9.55
CA CYS A 470 0.44 10.64 -10.86
C CYS A 470 -0.19 11.52 -11.95
N TRP A 471 0.15 11.26 -13.21
CA TRP A 471 -0.54 11.87 -14.34
C TRP A 471 -0.73 10.87 -15.48
N SER A 472 -1.64 11.24 -16.38
CA SER A 472 -2.10 10.46 -17.52
C SER A 472 -1.44 11.04 -18.77
N ASP A 473 -0.32 10.45 -19.19
CA ASP A 473 0.41 10.81 -20.42
C ASP A 473 -0.33 10.22 -21.62
N TRP A 474 -0.96 11.06 -22.44
CA TRP A 474 -1.81 10.60 -23.53
C TRP A 474 -1.03 9.81 -24.58
N GLY A 475 -1.59 8.67 -24.98
CA GLY A 475 -1.02 7.84 -26.02
C GLY A 475 -0.96 8.57 -27.36
N ASN A 476 0.06 8.27 -28.16
CA ASN A 476 0.24 8.81 -29.50
C ASN A 476 0.13 7.70 -30.54
N THR A 477 -0.98 7.69 -31.30
CA THR A 477 -1.23 6.68 -32.34
C THR A 477 -0.19 6.67 -33.47
N ARG A 478 0.56 7.76 -33.64
CA ARG A 478 1.65 7.86 -34.61
C ARG A 478 2.97 7.32 -34.08
N ASN A 479 3.10 7.11 -32.77
CA ASN A 479 4.34 6.69 -32.11
C ASN A 479 4.52 5.16 -32.09
N VAL A 480 4.37 4.52 -33.24
CA VAL A 480 4.42 3.04 -33.35
C VAL A 480 5.74 2.47 -32.80
N LYS A 481 6.86 3.16 -33.04
CA LYS A 481 8.21 2.74 -32.61
C LYS A 481 8.39 2.72 -31.09
N ARG A 482 7.67 3.57 -30.35
CA ARG A 482 7.66 3.55 -28.89
C ARG A 482 6.31 3.05 -28.40
N ALA A 483 5.77 2.00 -29.02
CA ALA A 483 4.59 1.33 -28.49
C ALA A 483 3.41 2.29 -28.23
N TYR A 484 3.20 3.26 -29.12
CA TYR A 484 2.16 4.29 -29.01
C TYR A 484 2.16 5.12 -27.71
N LEU A 485 3.29 5.15 -26.99
CA LEU A 485 3.49 5.95 -25.79
C LEU A 485 3.37 7.45 -26.10
N GLY A 486 3.03 8.22 -25.07
CA GLY A 486 3.01 9.68 -25.12
C GLY A 486 4.41 10.28 -25.10
N ASN A 487 4.52 11.51 -24.60
CA ASN A 487 5.77 12.26 -24.58
C ASN A 487 6.44 12.29 -23.20
N TYR A 488 5.86 11.63 -22.20
CA TYR A 488 6.33 11.61 -20.81
C TYR A 488 6.40 13.01 -20.15
N ARG A 489 5.61 13.95 -20.66
CA ARG A 489 5.46 15.30 -20.11
C ARG A 489 3.99 15.51 -19.79
N ILE A 490 3.73 16.43 -18.86
CA ILE A 490 2.34 16.80 -18.56
C ILE A 490 1.88 17.79 -19.61
N ASP A 491 0.97 17.35 -20.48
CA ASP A 491 0.39 18.17 -21.52
C ASP A 491 -0.95 18.80 -21.10
N ARG A 492 -1.39 19.79 -21.90
CA ARG A 492 -2.70 20.40 -21.70
C ARG A 492 -3.80 19.35 -21.85
N ARG A 493 -4.76 19.37 -20.92
CA ARG A 493 -5.96 18.53 -20.77
C ARG A 493 -5.68 17.14 -20.20
N GLU A 494 -4.43 16.82 -19.94
CA GLU A 494 -4.10 15.60 -19.20
C GLU A 494 -4.65 15.66 -17.77
N ARG A 495 -4.81 14.47 -17.19
CA ARG A 495 -5.30 14.32 -15.84
C ARG A 495 -4.14 14.15 -14.88
N VAL A 496 -4.13 14.93 -13.82
CA VAL A 496 -3.14 14.95 -12.74
C VAL A 496 -3.82 14.58 -11.43
N GLY A 497 -3.16 13.76 -10.62
CA GLY A 497 -3.69 13.23 -9.37
C GLY A 497 -4.35 11.89 -9.56
N ASP A 498 -5.56 11.73 -9.00
CA ASP A 498 -6.28 10.46 -8.98
C ASP A 498 -6.45 9.83 -10.36
N LEU A 499 -5.76 8.72 -10.62
CA LEU A 499 -5.97 7.81 -11.75
C LEU A 499 -6.35 6.44 -11.24
N VAL A 500 -7.46 5.88 -11.74
CA VAL A 500 -7.83 4.50 -11.40
C VAL A 500 -6.92 3.56 -12.17
N LEU A 501 -6.13 2.76 -11.47
CA LEU A 501 -5.16 1.83 -12.06
C LEU A 501 -5.76 0.42 -12.12
N ALA A 502 -6.48 0.01 -11.08
CA ALA A 502 -7.24 -1.24 -11.05
C ALA A 502 -8.67 -0.99 -10.60
N ALA A 503 -9.62 -1.76 -11.12
CA ALA A 503 -11.04 -1.63 -10.79
C ALA A 503 -11.76 -2.97 -10.72
N ALA A 504 -12.74 -3.06 -9.82
CA ALA A 504 -13.74 -4.12 -9.80
C ALA A 504 -14.98 -3.68 -10.60
N GLY A 505 -15.47 -4.54 -11.47
CA GLY A 505 -16.57 -4.25 -12.39
C GLY A 505 -17.94 -4.32 -11.71
N ASN A 506 -18.90 -3.58 -12.27
CA ASN A 506 -20.30 -3.67 -11.88
C ASN A 506 -20.93 -4.94 -12.44
N THR A 507 -21.06 -5.97 -11.62
CA THR A 507 -21.79 -7.18 -11.98
C THR A 507 -23.20 -7.15 -11.37
N ARG A 508 -24.23 -7.28 -12.22
CA ARG A 508 -25.62 -7.47 -11.78
C ARG A 508 -25.87 -8.89 -11.25
N SER A 509 -24.98 -9.82 -11.57
CA SER A 509 -24.99 -11.22 -11.13
C SER A 509 -24.10 -11.44 -9.89
N SER A 510 -23.97 -12.70 -9.46
CA SER A 510 -22.94 -13.15 -8.52
C SER A 510 -21.54 -13.18 -9.12
N GLY A 511 -21.39 -12.83 -10.41
CA GLY A 511 -20.12 -12.81 -11.13
C GLY A 511 -19.19 -11.75 -10.60
N ARG A 512 -17.91 -11.90 -10.91
CA ARG A 512 -16.88 -11.02 -10.38
C ARG A 512 -15.92 -10.66 -11.51
N VAL A 513 -15.65 -9.37 -11.66
CA VAL A 513 -14.76 -8.86 -12.71
C VAL A 513 -13.75 -7.93 -12.06
N ILE A 514 -12.48 -8.13 -12.34
CA ILE A 514 -11.40 -7.21 -12.01
C ILE A 514 -10.62 -6.89 -13.28
N ALA A 515 -10.26 -5.62 -13.44
CA ALA A 515 -9.38 -5.15 -14.48
C ALA A 515 -8.16 -4.48 -13.87
N PHE A 516 -6.96 -4.84 -14.32
CA PHE A 516 -5.72 -4.14 -14.03
C PHE A 516 -5.27 -3.39 -15.27
N GLY A 517 -5.07 -2.07 -15.17
CA GLY A 517 -4.44 -1.25 -16.19
C GLY A 517 -3.00 -1.65 -16.57
N ASP A 518 -2.39 -2.60 -15.85
CA ASP A 518 -1.01 -3.05 -16.03
C ASP A 518 -0.96 -4.58 -16.09
N THR A 519 0.00 -5.13 -16.85
CA THR A 519 0.21 -6.57 -16.99
C THR A 519 1.34 -7.12 -16.12
N SER A 520 2.15 -6.26 -15.51
CA SER A 520 3.36 -6.57 -14.75
C SER A 520 3.06 -7.42 -13.52
N THR A 521 1.96 -7.17 -12.83
CA THR A 521 1.58 -7.86 -11.59
C THR A 521 1.80 -9.39 -11.67
N PRO A 522 1.24 -10.14 -12.64
CA PRO A 522 1.49 -11.58 -12.80
C PRO A 522 2.65 -11.97 -13.72
N GLN A 523 3.44 -11.02 -14.24
CA GLN A 523 4.63 -11.36 -15.03
C GLN A 523 5.68 -12.03 -14.15
N ASN A 524 6.55 -12.85 -14.76
CA ASN A 524 7.54 -13.73 -14.11
C ASN A 524 8.32 -13.05 -13.00
N LEU A 525 8.54 -11.76 -13.15
CA LEU A 525 9.32 -11.00 -12.20
C LEU A 525 8.44 -10.38 -11.11
N ALA A 526 7.50 -9.51 -11.45
CA ALA A 526 6.73 -8.82 -10.42
C ALA A 526 5.83 -9.77 -9.60
N VAL A 527 5.49 -10.96 -10.12
CA VAL A 527 4.70 -11.96 -9.40
C VAL A 527 5.37 -12.43 -8.10
N ALA A 528 6.69 -12.41 -8.02
CA ALA A 528 7.41 -12.74 -6.79
C ALA A 528 7.13 -11.74 -5.66
N GLN A 529 6.86 -10.47 -6.01
CA GLN A 529 6.46 -9.42 -5.07
C GLN A 529 4.95 -9.39 -4.86
N SER A 530 4.20 -9.63 -5.93
CA SER A 530 2.76 -9.44 -5.96
C SER A 530 1.95 -10.69 -5.65
N TRP A 531 2.59 -11.82 -5.33
CA TRP A 531 1.92 -13.11 -5.12
C TRP A 531 0.79 -13.03 -4.09
N ARG A 532 0.93 -12.24 -3.02
CA ARG A 532 -0.13 -12.04 -2.02
C ARG A 532 -1.31 -11.30 -2.62
N TYR A 533 -1.05 -10.26 -3.41
CA TYR A 533 -2.08 -9.50 -4.11
C TYR A 533 -2.79 -10.35 -5.18
N LEU A 534 -2.03 -11.12 -5.97
CA LEU A 534 -2.57 -12.06 -6.95
C LEU A 534 -3.44 -13.12 -6.27
N GLY A 535 -2.96 -13.73 -5.19
CA GLY A 535 -3.71 -14.74 -4.44
C GLY A 535 -4.99 -14.18 -3.83
N ARG A 536 -4.97 -12.99 -3.21
CA ARG A 536 -6.18 -12.32 -2.72
C ARG A 536 -7.16 -12.01 -3.85
N THR A 537 -6.65 -11.60 -5.01
CA THR A 537 -7.45 -11.38 -6.22
C THR A 537 -8.12 -12.65 -6.69
N MET A 538 -7.41 -13.78 -6.71
CA MET A 538 -7.98 -15.08 -7.07
C MET A 538 -8.95 -15.60 -6.02
N GLY A 539 -8.66 -15.45 -4.73
CA GLY A 539 -9.58 -15.80 -3.65
C GLY A 539 -10.90 -15.07 -3.80
N TRP A 540 -10.85 -13.77 -4.10
CA TRP A 540 -12.06 -13.00 -4.38
C TRP A 540 -12.73 -13.41 -5.69
N LEU A 541 -12.01 -13.61 -6.80
CA LEU A 541 -12.63 -13.97 -8.09
C LEU A 541 -13.25 -15.38 -8.09
N THR A 542 -12.70 -16.29 -7.30
CA THR A 542 -13.18 -17.67 -7.19
C THR A 542 -14.20 -17.84 -6.07
N ALA A 543 -14.36 -16.89 -5.16
CA ALA A 543 -15.31 -16.99 -4.07
C ALA A 543 -16.77 -17.07 -4.55
N ARG A 544 -17.56 -17.95 -3.92
CA ARG A 544 -19.03 -17.96 -4.09
C ARG A 544 -19.59 -16.72 -3.40
N SER A 545 -20.41 -15.94 -4.10
CA SER A 545 -21.10 -14.82 -3.45
C SER A 545 -22.20 -15.36 -2.54
N GLU A 546 -22.06 -15.19 -1.23
CA GLU A 546 -23.18 -15.40 -0.32
C GLU A 546 -23.91 -14.08 -0.01
N TRP A 547 -25.23 -14.21 0.05
CA TRP A 547 -26.28 -13.24 0.39
C TRP A 547 -26.19 -11.79 -0.13
N ARG A 548 -27.01 -11.49 -1.15
CA ARG A 548 -27.33 -10.12 -1.62
C ARG A 548 -27.76 -9.16 -0.50
N GLY A 549 -28.31 -9.67 0.61
CA GLY A 549 -28.73 -8.87 1.77
C GLY A 549 -27.59 -8.09 2.41
N TRP A 550 -26.36 -8.55 2.27
CA TRP A 550 -25.20 -7.91 2.89
C TRP A 550 -24.89 -6.51 2.35
N ARG A 551 -25.09 -6.30 1.04
CA ARG A 551 -24.93 -4.96 0.43
C ARG A 551 -25.93 -3.96 1.03
N TRP A 552 -27.14 -4.42 1.32
CA TRP A 552 -28.17 -3.61 1.95
C TRP A 552 -27.89 -3.37 3.42
N ILE A 553 -27.43 -4.36 4.17
CA ILE A 553 -27.01 -4.20 5.57
C ILE A 553 -25.87 -3.18 5.69
N ARG A 554 -24.87 -3.23 4.80
CA ARG A 554 -23.76 -2.26 4.76
C ARG A 554 -24.26 -0.84 4.47
N THR A 555 -25.11 -0.69 3.45
CA THR A 555 -25.63 0.62 3.05
C THR A 555 -26.55 1.19 4.11
N ALA A 556 -27.43 0.37 4.68
CA ALA A 556 -28.31 0.74 5.78
C ALA A 556 -27.51 1.11 7.05
N GLY A 557 -26.43 0.38 7.36
CA GLY A 557 -25.52 0.70 8.46
C GLY A 557 -24.82 2.05 8.28
N LEU A 558 -24.33 2.35 7.08
CA LEU A 558 -23.72 3.65 6.76
C LEU A 558 -24.73 4.81 6.76
N VAL A 559 -25.95 4.60 6.26
CA VAL A 559 -27.01 5.61 6.28
C VAL A 559 -27.48 5.86 7.72
N ALA A 560 -27.74 4.79 8.48
CA ALA A 560 -28.01 4.87 9.90
C ALA A 560 -26.88 5.60 10.64
N MET A 561 -25.64 5.51 10.14
CA MET A 561 -24.52 6.23 10.71
C MET A 561 -24.56 7.73 10.57
N VAL A 562 -24.75 8.20 9.35
CA VAL A 562 -24.87 9.63 9.10
C VAL A 562 -26.05 10.18 9.91
N ILE A 563 -27.19 9.48 9.93
CA ILE A 563 -28.38 9.88 10.68
C ILE A 563 -28.13 9.87 12.19
N GLY A 564 -27.47 8.85 12.74
CA GLY A 564 -27.16 8.73 14.16
C GLY A 564 -26.21 9.82 14.64
N CYS A 565 -25.13 10.09 13.89
CA CYS A 565 -24.23 11.20 14.16
C CYS A 565 -24.98 12.55 14.11
N LEU A 566 -25.80 12.79 13.08
CA LEU A 566 -26.67 13.97 13.01
C LEU A 566 -27.55 14.11 14.25
N ALA A 567 -28.24 13.03 14.62
CA ALA A 567 -29.19 13.05 15.72
C ALA A 567 -28.50 13.37 17.05
N LEU A 568 -27.28 12.87 17.26
CA LEU A 568 -26.47 13.16 18.45
C LEU A 568 -25.99 14.63 18.48
N VAL A 569 -25.63 15.19 17.32
CA VAL A 569 -25.29 16.62 17.17
C VAL A 569 -26.49 17.50 17.51
N VAL A 570 -27.66 17.18 16.96
CA VAL A 570 -28.89 17.94 17.17
C VAL A 570 -29.39 17.82 18.61
N GLN A 571 -29.21 16.66 19.26
CA GLN A 571 -29.72 16.40 20.62
C GLN A 571 -28.75 16.77 21.75
N ARG A 572 -27.57 17.32 21.46
CA ARG A 572 -26.54 17.65 22.46
C ARG A 572 -26.25 16.47 23.40
N ALA A 573 -26.11 15.27 22.82
CA ALA A 573 -25.85 14.05 23.59
C ALA A 573 -24.55 14.16 24.40
N ARG A 574 -24.44 13.39 25.49
CA ARG A 574 -23.22 13.36 26.31
C ARG A 574 -22.02 12.97 25.44
N LEU A 575 -20.94 13.75 25.51
CA LEU A 575 -19.68 13.55 24.76
C LEU A 575 -19.19 12.10 24.76
N SER A 576 -19.39 11.38 25.87
CA SER A 576 -18.97 9.98 26.03
C SER A 576 -19.61 9.03 25.02
N ILE A 577 -20.87 9.27 24.63
CA ILE A 577 -21.57 8.43 23.65
C ILE A 577 -20.99 8.70 22.26
N VAL A 578 -20.78 9.97 21.89
CA VAL A 578 -20.17 10.32 20.60
C VAL A 578 -18.75 9.75 20.51
N ALA A 579 -17.96 9.87 21.57
CA ALA A 579 -16.61 9.32 21.64
C ALA A 579 -16.59 7.79 21.51
N LEU A 580 -17.50 7.07 22.19
CA LEU A 580 -17.60 5.61 22.08
C LEU A 580 -17.98 5.16 20.66
N LEU A 581 -18.86 5.90 20.00
CA LEU A 581 -19.30 5.59 18.63
C LEU A 581 -18.21 5.88 17.60
N VAL A 582 -17.49 6.98 17.78
CA VAL A 582 -16.29 7.29 16.98
C VAL A 582 -15.24 6.20 17.20
N ALA A 583 -14.94 5.83 18.45
CA ALA A 583 -14.00 4.77 18.77
C ALA A 583 -14.42 3.41 18.19
N GLY A 584 -15.70 3.04 18.28
CA GLY A 584 -16.24 1.81 17.70
C GLY A 584 -16.17 1.81 16.16
N THR A 585 -16.44 2.95 15.53
CA THR A 585 -16.31 3.12 14.07
C THR A 585 -14.86 3.06 13.62
N LEU A 586 -13.94 3.66 14.38
CA LEU A 586 -12.51 3.59 14.15
C LEU A 586 -12.00 2.15 14.29
N ALA A 587 -12.35 1.45 15.38
CA ALA A 587 -11.97 0.06 15.60
C ALA A 587 -12.49 -0.87 14.49
N ALA A 588 -13.74 -0.70 14.06
CA ALA A 588 -14.32 -1.45 12.95
C ALA A 588 -13.71 -1.07 11.58
N GLY A 589 -13.28 0.19 11.43
CA GLY A 589 -12.51 0.68 10.29
C GLY A 589 -11.12 0.03 10.19
N LEU A 590 -10.50 -0.31 11.33
CA LEU A 590 -9.19 -0.94 11.44
C LEU A 590 -9.22 -2.48 11.43
N ALA A 591 -10.40 -3.09 11.62
CA ALA A 591 -10.60 -4.54 11.57
C ALA A 591 -10.44 -5.25 10.19
N PRO A 592 -10.31 -4.62 9.01
CA PRO A 592 -10.13 -5.36 7.75
C PRO A 592 -8.94 -6.33 7.76
N GLU A 593 -7.90 -6.04 8.53
CA GLU A 593 -6.74 -6.92 8.70
C GLU A 593 -7.11 -8.30 9.26
N TRP A 594 -8.20 -8.39 10.03
CA TRP A 594 -8.69 -9.65 10.59
C TRP A 594 -9.41 -10.53 9.56
N PHE A 595 -9.79 -9.96 8.42
CA PHE A 595 -10.55 -10.63 7.37
C PHE A 595 -9.69 -10.90 6.13
N ARG A 596 -8.43 -11.28 6.34
CA ARG A 596 -7.62 -11.87 5.26
C ARG A 596 -8.16 -13.28 5.02
N PRO A 597 -8.85 -13.57 3.90
CA PRO A 597 -9.22 -14.95 3.60
C PRO A 597 -7.92 -15.75 3.56
N PRO A 598 -7.81 -16.86 4.30
CA PRO A 598 -6.63 -17.70 4.23
C PRO A 598 -6.45 -18.17 2.78
N PHE A 599 -5.20 -18.25 2.32
CA PHE A 599 -4.94 -18.93 1.06
C PHE A 599 -5.45 -20.37 1.16
N PRO A 600 -6.08 -20.90 0.11
CA PRO A 600 -6.32 -22.33 0.03
C PRO A 600 -5.00 -23.09 0.19
N ARG A 601 -5.07 -24.33 0.67
CA ARG A 601 -3.89 -25.18 0.80
C ARG A 601 -3.14 -25.25 -0.54
N ALA A 602 -1.84 -24.96 -0.51
CA ALA A 602 -0.98 -25.04 -1.68
C ALA A 602 -1.12 -26.41 -2.38
N LEU A 603 -1.25 -26.39 -3.71
CA LEU A 603 -1.27 -27.60 -4.51
C LEU A 603 0.16 -28.05 -4.86
N PRO A 604 0.38 -29.34 -5.14
CA PRO A 604 1.67 -29.82 -5.62
C PRO A 604 2.15 -29.00 -6.82
N GLY A 605 3.42 -28.59 -6.79
CA GLY A 605 3.99 -27.69 -7.77
C GLY A 605 5.50 -27.56 -7.61
N ARG A 606 6.05 -26.44 -8.08
CA ARG A 606 7.45 -26.08 -7.84
C ARG A 606 7.67 -25.71 -6.38
N ASP A 607 8.84 -26.07 -5.84
CA ASP A 607 9.18 -25.59 -4.49
C ASP A 607 9.34 -24.07 -4.47
N VAL A 608 8.95 -23.49 -3.34
CA VAL A 608 9.05 -22.06 -3.08
C VAL A 608 10.43 -21.75 -2.49
N VAL A 609 11.04 -20.67 -2.98
CA VAL A 609 12.17 -20.00 -2.33
C VAL A 609 11.67 -18.68 -1.78
N LEU A 610 11.68 -18.55 -0.46
CA LEU A 610 11.36 -17.28 0.19
C LEU A 610 12.55 -16.35 0.04
N VAL A 611 12.31 -15.11 -0.34
CA VAL A 611 13.31 -14.04 -0.40
C VAL A 611 12.93 -13.02 0.66
N TYR A 612 13.64 -13.06 1.78
CA TYR A 612 13.41 -12.16 2.91
C TYR A 612 14.00 -10.79 2.62
N ALA A 613 13.09 -9.84 2.51
CA ALA A 613 13.32 -8.47 2.13
C ALA A 613 12.59 -7.57 3.15
N PRO A 614 13.16 -7.27 4.33
CA PRO A 614 12.57 -6.34 5.31
C PRO A 614 12.80 -4.86 4.96
N ALA A 615 12.03 -3.94 5.56
CA ALA A 615 11.93 -2.55 5.10
C ALA A 615 13.25 -1.77 5.18
N LEU A 616 14.13 -2.14 6.11
CA LEU A 616 15.43 -1.51 6.32
C LEU A 616 16.55 -2.14 5.49
N GLY A 617 16.22 -3.14 4.65
CA GLY A 617 17.22 -3.88 3.91
C GLY A 617 17.93 -3.05 2.84
N ARG A 618 19.20 -3.39 2.59
CA ARG A 618 20.08 -2.65 1.67
C ARG A 618 19.98 -3.20 0.25
N TYR A 619 18.79 -3.15 -0.31
CA TYR A 619 18.50 -3.59 -1.67
C TYR A 619 17.34 -2.79 -2.23
N SER A 620 17.16 -2.84 -3.55
CA SER A 620 15.98 -2.29 -4.21
C SER A 620 14.98 -3.38 -4.59
N LEU A 621 13.70 -3.05 -4.44
CA LEU A 621 12.62 -3.84 -5.04
C LEU A 621 12.23 -3.32 -6.43
N GLU A 622 12.82 -2.20 -6.87
CA GLU A 622 12.56 -1.64 -8.19
C GLU A 622 13.13 -2.50 -9.30
N SER A 623 12.52 -2.33 -10.47
CA SER A 623 12.87 -3.03 -11.69
C SER A 623 14.32 -2.81 -12.10
N MET A 624 15.09 -3.90 -12.13
CA MET A 624 16.42 -3.99 -12.76
C MET A 624 17.46 -2.93 -12.31
N LYS A 625 17.28 -2.29 -11.15
CA LYS A 625 18.34 -1.51 -10.51
C LYS A 625 19.50 -2.41 -10.11
N GLU A 626 20.73 -1.90 -10.07
CA GLU A 626 21.92 -2.68 -9.72
C GLU A 626 21.82 -3.35 -8.34
N ASP A 627 21.26 -2.66 -7.36
CA ASP A 627 20.97 -3.17 -6.02
C ASP A 627 19.63 -3.94 -5.95
N GLY A 628 18.97 -4.14 -7.09
CA GLY A 628 17.68 -4.80 -7.20
C GLY A 628 17.74 -6.31 -6.99
N LEU A 629 16.67 -6.92 -6.47
CA LEU A 629 16.59 -8.39 -6.30
C LEU A 629 16.05 -9.14 -7.53
N TRP A 630 15.81 -8.43 -8.62
CA TRP A 630 15.11 -8.93 -9.82
C TRP A 630 15.90 -10.04 -10.52
N GLY A 631 17.21 -9.89 -10.70
CA GLY A 631 18.05 -10.93 -11.30
C GLY A 631 18.10 -12.23 -10.47
N THR A 632 18.10 -12.12 -9.14
CA THR A 632 18.00 -13.29 -8.25
C THR A 632 16.66 -14.01 -8.37
N GLN A 633 15.55 -13.28 -8.48
CA GLN A 633 14.23 -13.90 -8.69
C GLN A 633 14.21 -14.70 -10.00
N LEU A 634 14.79 -14.14 -11.07
CA LEU A 634 14.92 -14.86 -12.35
C LEU A 634 15.85 -16.08 -12.22
N ALA A 635 16.95 -15.99 -11.46
CA ALA A 635 17.81 -17.14 -11.17
C ALA A 635 17.04 -18.25 -10.42
N VAL A 636 16.25 -17.91 -9.41
CA VAL A 636 15.35 -18.86 -8.72
C VAL A 636 14.38 -19.53 -9.71
N ALA A 637 13.77 -18.74 -10.59
CA ALA A 637 12.86 -19.26 -11.60
C ALA A 637 13.56 -20.22 -12.58
N ARG A 638 14.78 -19.90 -13.02
CA ARG A 638 15.62 -20.75 -13.88
C ARG A 638 16.03 -22.06 -13.20
N ALA A 639 16.14 -22.06 -11.86
CA ALA A 639 16.33 -23.27 -11.07
C ALA A 639 15.06 -24.15 -10.97
N GLY A 640 13.97 -23.77 -11.66
CA GLY A 640 12.70 -24.48 -11.62
C GLY A 640 11.94 -24.29 -10.30
N LYS A 641 12.18 -23.18 -9.59
CA LYS A 641 11.55 -22.84 -8.31
C LYS A 641 10.67 -21.59 -8.44
N LEU A 642 9.93 -21.25 -7.39
CA LEU A 642 9.10 -20.03 -7.34
C LEU A 642 9.64 -19.06 -6.28
N PRO A 643 10.15 -17.89 -6.68
CA PRO A 643 10.55 -16.88 -5.70
C PRO A 643 9.32 -16.23 -5.04
N ARG A 644 9.31 -16.07 -3.72
CA ARG A 644 8.30 -15.25 -3.03
C ARG A 644 9.00 -14.25 -2.13
N ILE A 645 8.79 -12.97 -2.39
CA ILE A 645 9.28 -11.91 -1.52
C ILE A 645 8.38 -11.84 -0.29
N ILE A 646 9.04 -11.85 0.87
CA ILE A 646 8.41 -11.74 2.18
C ILE A 646 9.15 -10.66 2.98
N ASP A 647 8.41 -10.00 3.85
CA ASP A 647 8.87 -8.86 4.63
C ASP A 647 8.98 -9.14 6.13
N THR A 648 8.35 -10.22 6.57
CA THR A 648 8.35 -10.74 7.93
C THR A 648 8.54 -12.26 7.88
N LEU A 649 9.19 -12.82 8.89
CA LEU A 649 9.34 -14.27 9.00
C LEU A 649 8.08 -14.87 9.61
N ASP A 650 7.14 -15.29 8.76
CA ASP A 650 5.93 -16.00 9.20
C ASP A 650 6.24 -17.51 9.32
N PRO A 651 5.99 -18.14 10.49
CA PRO A 651 6.17 -19.57 10.68
C PRO A 651 5.42 -20.44 9.66
N ARG A 652 4.24 -19.99 9.19
CA ARG A 652 3.43 -20.71 8.19
C ARG A 652 4.09 -20.66 6.82
N GLU A 653 4.59 -19.49 6.40
CA GLU A 653 5.29 -19.35 5.13
C GLU A 653 6.60 -20.15 5.14
N LEU A 654 7.35 -20.13 6.25
CA LEU A 654 8.54 -20.97 6.44
C LEU A 654 8.23 -22.46 6.39
N ALA A 655 7.12 -22.89 6.99
CA ALA A 655 6.72 -24.31 6.95
C ALA A 655 6.36 -24.79 5.54
N GLU A 656 5.89 -23.89 4.66
CA GLU A 656 5.59 -24.20 3.26
C GLU A 656 6.82 -24.15 2.34
N ALA A 657 7.93 -23.55 2.80
CA ALA A 657 9.13 -23.36 2.00
C ALA A 657 10.29 -24.21 2.51
N ARG A 658 11.04 -24.79 1.58
CA ARG A 658 12.30 -25.49 1.90
C ARG A 658 13.50 -24.54 1.90
N PHE A 659 13.41 -23.43 1.17
CA PHE A 659 14.53 -22.52 0.93
C PHE A 659 14.17 -21.11 1.37
N LEU A 660 15.14 -20.44 2.00
CA LEU A 660 15.07 -19.05 2.40
C LEU A 660 16.36 -18.35 1.99
N LEU A 661 16.24 -17.25 1.27
CA LEU A 661 17.32 -16.31 0.98
C LEU A 661 17.10 -15.04 1.79
N MET A 662 18.08 -14.64 2.59
CA MET A 662 18.10 -13.37 3.31
C MET A 662 19.18 -12.47 2.72
N VAL A 663 18.85 -11.22 2.42
CA VAL A 663 19.79 -10.24 1.86
C VAL A 663 19.86 -9.06 2.79
N SER A 664 21.01 -8.86 3.46
CA SER A 664 21.38 -7.67 4.23
C SER A 664 20.18 -6.92 4.83
N PRO A 665 19.54 -7.46 5.89
CA PRO A 665 18.25 -6.99 6.37
C PRO A 665 18.26 -5.57 6.95
N GLY A 666 19.44 -4.99 7.17
CA GLY A 666 19.65 -3.62 7.65
C GLY A 666 19.23 -3.37 9.11
N GLY A 667 18.66 -4.36 9.78
CA GLY A 667 18.33 -4.31 11.20
C GLY A 667 18.46 -5.69 11.84
N SER A 668 18.76 -5.69 13.15
CA SER A 668 18.88 -6.90 13.96
C SER A 668 17.63 -7.76 13.88
N LEU A 669 17.83 -9.07 13.70
CA LEU A 669 16.76 -10.04 13.87
C LEU A 669 16.29 -10.04 15.33
N SER A 670 14.98 -10.13 15.54
CA SER A 670 14.46 -10.31 16.90
C SER A 670 14.92 -11.66 17.45
N GLY A 671 14.97 -11.81 18.78
CA GLY A 671 15.28 -13.11 19.40
C GLY A 671 14.29 -14.20 18.97
N ALA A 672 13.02 -13.84 18.75
CA ALA A 672 11.99 -14.74 18.26
C ALA A 672 12.26 -15.17 16.81
N ASP A 673 12.64 -14.24 15.92
CA ASP A 673 13.00 -14.55 14.53
C ASP A 673 14.24 -15.43 14.46
N GLY A 674 15.27 -15.15 15.27
CA GLY A 674 16.48 -15.97 15.35
C GLY A 674 16.20 -17.39 15.83
N ALA A 675 15.33 -17.55 16.82
CA ALA A 675 14.89 -18.86 17.31
C ALA A 675 14.06 -19.62 16.26
N LEU A 676 13.13 -18.95 15.61
CA LEU A 676 12.30 -19.50 14.53
C LEU A 676 13.15 -20.00 13.35
N LEU A 677 14.11 -19.19 12.90
CA LEU A 677 15.05 -19.57 11.84
C LEU A 677 15.91 -20.77 12.23
N SER A 678 16.42 -20.77 13.47
CA SER A 678 17.24 -21.88 13.96
C SER A 678 16.44 -23.18 13.98
N ASP A 679 15.22 -23.16 14.54
CA ASP A 679 14.33 -24.33 14.57
C ASP A 679 13.99 -24.82 13.16
N TRP A 680 13.64 -23.91 12.25
CA TRP A 680 13.32 -24.25 10.86
C TRP A 680 14.51 -24.89 10.12
N VAL A 681 15.73 -24.33 10.25
CA VAL A 681 16.94 -24.92 9.68
C VAL A 681 17.20 -26.30 10.28
N MET A 682 17.15 -26.44 11.61
CA MET A 682 17.40 -27.73 12.26
C MET A 682 16.42 -28.83 11.80
N LYS A 683 15.19 -28.45 11.43
CA LYS A 683 14.15 -29.34 10.87
C LYS A 683 14.31 -29.69 9.38
N GLY A 684 15.27 -29.09 8.67
CA GLY A 684 15.53 -29.40 7.25
C GLY A 684 15.49 -28.19 6.31
N GLY A 685 15.24 -26.98 6.84
CA GLY A 685 15.30 -25.74 6.08
C GLY A 685 16.67 -25.46 5.49
N GLN A 686 16.70 -24.82 4.33
CA GLN A 686 17.92 -24.39 3.65
C GLN A 686 18.00 -22.88 3.60
N LEU A 687 18.88 -22.32 4.42
CA LEU A 687 19.11 -20.90 4.55
C LEU A 687 20.30 -20.47 3.70
N THR A 688 20.12 -19.44 2.88
CA THR A 688 21.20 -18.68 2.24
C THR A 688 21.16 -17.25 2.78
N VAL A 689 22.28 -16.74 3.25
CA VAL A 689 22.42 -15.36 3.72
C VAL A 689 23.49 -14.66 2.91
N ALA A 690 23.12 -13.57 2.26
CA ALA A 690 24.05 -12.62 1.66
C ALA A 690 24.12 -11.39 2.57
N CYS A 691 25.28 -11.14 3.19
CA CYS A 691 25.41 -10.19 4.29
C CYS A 691 26.61 -9.26 4.08
N ALA A 692 26.38 -7.97 4.25
CA ALA A 692 27.44 -6.98 4.44
C ALA A 692 28.03 -7.07 5.86
N PRO A 693 29.28 -6.63 6.09
CA PRO A 693 29.88 -6.61 7.42
C PRO A 693 29.05 -5.79 8.43
N GLU A 694 28.48 -4.66 7.99
CA GLU A 694 27.72 -3.80 8.90
C GLU A 694 26.40 -4.45 9.35
N ASP A 695 25.89 -5.44 8.61
CA ASP A 695 24.66 -6.16 8.96
C ASP A 695 24.94 -7.45 9.74
N TRP A 696 26.21 -7.87 9.87
CA TRP A 696 26.60 -9.14 10.50
C TRP A 696 26.12 -9.29 11.94
N HIS A 697 26.07 -8.17 12.69
CA HIS A 697 25.54 -8.14 14.05
C HIS A 697 24.09 -8.66 14.16
N SER A 698 23.33 -8.63 13.07
CA SER A 698 21.96 -9.16 12.99
C SER A 698 21.92 -10.69 13.04
N PHE A 699 23.01 -11.35 12.64
CA PHE A 699 23.13 -12.80 12.52
C PHE A 699 24.05 -13.43 13.57
N SER A 700 25.03 -12.68 14.07
CA SER A 700 26.07 -13.19 14.99
C SER A 700 25.53 -13.80 16.29
N ARG A 701 24.32 -13.40 16.70
CA ARG A 701 23.63 -13.93 17.91
C ARG A 701 22.76 -15.14 17.63
N VAL A 702 22.58 -15.53 16.37
CA VAL A 702 21.70 -16.63 15.99
C VAL A 702 22.52 -17.93 15.97
N PRO A 703 22.18 -18.95 16.78
CA PRO A 703 23.04 -20.12 17.04
C PRO A 703 23.54 -20.88 15.80
N ILE A 704 22.74 -20.92 14.73
CA ILE A 704 23.11 -21.60 13.48
C ILE A 704 24.30 -20.94 12.74
N PHE A 705 24.69 -19.73 13.13
CA PHE A 705 25.85 -18.99 12.58
C PHE A 705 27.14 -19.11 13.40
N SER A 706 27.15 -19.92 14.46
CA SER A 706 28.35 -20.12 15.29
C SER A 706 29.57 -20.56 14.46
N GLY A 707 30.74 -20.01 14.80
CA GLY A 707 32.00 -20.30 14.10
C GLY A 707 32.15 -19.63 12.74
N ALA A 708 31.35 -18.61 12.41
CA ALA A 708 31.57 -17.75 11.25
C ALA A 708 31.56 -16.27 11.66
N GLU A 709 32.24 -15.42 10.89
CA GLU A 709 32.25 -13.98 11.05
C GLU A 709 32.48 -13.29 9.70
N VAL A 710 31.58 -12.38 9.33
CA VAL A 710 31.79 -11.48 8.18
C VAL A 710 32.55 -10.25 8.66
N THR A 711 33.78 -10.09 8.21
CA THR A 711 34.67 -9.01 8.65
C THR A 711 34.54 -7.78 7.75
N SER A 712 35.02 -6.62 8.22
CA SER A 712 35.07 -5.39 7.42
C SER A 712 36.18 -5.36 6.36
N HIS A 713 37.01 -6.41 6.26
CA HIS A 713 38.08 -6.50 5.27
C HIS A 713 37.48 -6.69 3.87
N SER A 714 37.50 -5.63 3.06
CA SER A 714 36.99 -5.69 1.68
C SER A 714 38.00 -6.36 0.76
N LEU A 715 37.53 -7.31 -0.04
CA LEU A 715 38.30 -7.98 -1.09
C LEU A 715 38.16 -7.26 -2.45
N GLY A 716 37.34 -6.20 -2.53
CA GLY A 716 37.10 -5.39 -3.72
C GLY A 716 36.23 -6.05 -4.81
N ASN A 717 36.08 -5.34 -5.94
CA ASN A 717 35.30 -5.78 -7.11
C ASN A 717 36.12 -6.66 -8.06
N GLY A 718 35.57 -7.72 -8.65
CA GLY A 718 36.27 -8.56 -9.64
C GLY A 718 35.79 -10.01 -9.70
N GLN A 719 36.70 -10.95 -9.93
CA GLN A 719 36.39 -12.38 -10.14
C GLN A 719 36.75 -13.26 -8.93
N ALA A 720 35.81 -14.04 -8.45
CA ALA A 720 35.98 -15.10 -7.46
C ALA A 720 36.16 -16.47 -8.12
N THR A 721 36.83 -17.41 -7.45
CA THR A 721 36.99 -18.80 -7.91
C THR A 721 36.26 -19.77 -6.98
N ASP A 722 35.49 -20.71 -7.55
CA ASP A 722 34.96 -21.87 -6.81
C ASP A 722 36.04 -22.96 -6.72
N ILE A 723 36.18 -23.56 -5.54
CA ILE A 723 37.13 -24.65 -5.26
C ILE A 723 36.93 -25.83 -6.24
N ARG A 724 35.70 -26.05 -6.69
CA ARG A 724 35.32 -27.27 -7.42
C ARG A 724 35.75 -27.26 -8.88
N ASP A 725 35.65 -26.12 -9.55
CA ASP A 725 35.70 -26.06 -11.02
C ASP A 725 36.50 -24.88 -11.58
N GLY A 726 37.03 -23.99 -10.74
CA GLY A 726 37.82 -22.83 -11.18
C GLY A 726 37.02 -21.79 -11.97
N VAL A 727 35.68 -21.89 -11.99
CA VAL A 727 34.79 -20.93 -12.66
C VAL A 727 34.90 -19.57 -11.97
N ARG A 728 34.82 -18.51 -12.77
CA ARG A 728 34.97 -17.13 -12.31
C ARG A 728 33.62 -16.43 -12.12
N TYR A 729 33.39 -15.88 -10.93
CA TYR A 729 32.13 -15.20 -10.55
C TYR A 729 32.34 -13.73 -10.28
N ALA A 730 31.41 -12.87 -10.69
CA ALA A 730 31.45 -11.44 -10.35
C ALA A 730 31.11 -11.23 -8.87
N CYS A 731 31.92 -10.48 -8.13
CA CYS A 731 31.68 -10.18 -6.72
C CYS A 731 32.23 -8.82 -6.28
N MET A 732 31.65 -8.31 -5.19
CA MET A 732 32.13 -7.21 -4.35
C MET A 732 32.27 -7.74 -2.92
N ALA A 733 33.23 -8.65 -2.74
CA ALA A 733 33.30 -9.51 -1.57
C ALA A 733 33.99 -8.87 -0.36
N TYR A 734 33.64 -9.37 0.81
CA TYR A 734 34.31 -9.15 2.08
C TYR A 734 34.84 -10.47 2.62
N SER A 735 35.84 -10.41 3.50
CA SER A 735 36.43 -11.60 4.08
C SER A 735 35.48 -12.27 5.07
N LEU A 736 35.29 -13.57 4.91
CA LEU A 736 34.52 -14.45 5.78
C LEU A 736 35.50 -15.36 6.54
N VAL A 737 35.65 -15.09 7.84
CA VAL A 737 36.38 -15.98 8.74
C VAL A 737 35.42 -17.08 9.17
N ALA A 738 35.77 -18.33 8.92
CA ALA A 738 34.94 -19.47 9.27
C ALA A 738 35.77 -20.61 9.83
N ASP A 739 35.35 -21.16 10.97
CA ASP A 739 35.93 -22.36 11.57
C ASP A 739 35.66 -23.55 10.63
N GLU A 740 36.71 -24.05 10.00
CA GLU A 740 36.63 -25.12 9.00
C GLU A 740 36.11 -26.46 9.57
N SER A 741 36.14 -26.64 10.90
CA SER A 741 35.52 -27.81 11.54
C SER A 741 33.99 -27.76 11.49
N ILE A 742 33.42 -26.57 11.29
CA ILE A 742 31.99 -26.30 11.29
C ILE A 742 31.49 -25.88 9.90
N TRP A 743 32.31 -25.13 9.17
CA TRP A 743 31.98 -24.50 7.90
C TRP A 743 32.87 -25.02 6.80
N ARG A 744 32.26 -25.41 5.69
CA ARG A 744 32.97 -25.74 4.45
C ARG A 744 33.09 -24.49 3.58
N PRO A 745 34.30 -23.97 3.31
CA PRO A 745 34.49 -22.90 2.34
C PRO A 745 33.98 -23.30 0.94
N LEU A 746 33.42 -22.34 0.21
CA LEU A 746 32.86 -22.52 -1.13
C LEU A 746 33.54 -21.63 -2.17
N LEU A 747 33.65 -20.33 -1.89
CA LEU A 747 34.17 -19.33 -2.83
C LEU A 747 35.30 -18.53 -2.23
N PHE A 748 36.32 -18.27 -3.05
CA PHE A 748 37.53 -17.55 -2.66
C PHE A 748 37.80 -16.37 -3.57
N ARG A 749 38.45 -15.36 -2.99
CA ARG A 749 38.98 -14.20 -3.70
C ARG A 749 40.22 -13.69 -2.98
N LEU A 750 41.29 -13.44 -3.74
CA LEU A 750 42.58 -13.00 -3.20
C LEU A 750 43.11 -13.93 -2.09
N GLY A 751 42.82 -15.24 -2.21
CA GLY A 751 43.20 -16.24 -1.19
C GLY A 751 42.29 -16.30 0.03
N GLU A 752 41.35 -15.36 0.19
CA GLU A 752 40.43 -15.32 1.32
C GLU A 752 39.05 -15.89 0.97
N CYS A 753 38.44 -16.59 1.92
CA CYS A 753 37.08 -17.12 1.80
C CYS A 753 36.08 -15.95 1.89
N PHE A 754 35.04 -15.95 1.06
CA PHE A 754 33.90 -15.03 1.23
C PHE A 754 32.54 -15.74 1.15
N ALA A 755 32.51 -17.05 0.85
CA ALA A 755 31.31 -17.84 0.98
C ALA A 755 31.60 -19.20 1.57
N ALA A 756 30.80 -19.63 2.54
CA ALA A 756 30.94 -20.92 3.21
C ALA A 756 29.57 -21.55 3.49
N MET A 757 29.56 -22.84 3.75
CA MET A 757 28.36 -23.62 4.01
C MET A 757 28.53 -24.51 5.24
N SER A 758 27.52 -24.55 6.10
CA SER A 758 27.46 -25.46 7.26
C SER A 758 26.18 -26.30 7.22
N VAL A 759 26.28 -27.54 7.66
CA VAL A 759 25.12 -28.42 7.88
C VAL A 759 24.69 -28.28 9.33
N ARG A 760 23.41 -27.96 9.57
CA ARG A 760 22.86 -27.69 10.89
C ARG A 760 21.61 -28.56 11.11
N GLY A 761 21.71 -29.55 11.97
CA GLY A 761 20.65 -30.55 12.13
C GLY A 761 20.38 -31.26 10.80
N ARG A 762 19.15 -31.20 10.31
CA ARG A 762 18.76 -31.74 8.99
C ARG A 762 18.86 -30.72 7.85
N GLY A 763 19.13 -29.46 8.17
CA GLY A 763 19.17 -28.36 7.22
C GLY A 763 20.58 -27.92 6.87
N ARG A 764 20.64 -26.79 6.17
CA ARG A 764 21.88 -26.22 5.66
C ARG A 764 21.83 -24.70 5.76
N VAL A 765 22.97 -24.11 6.11
CA VAL A 765 23.20 -22.66 6.07
C VAL A 765 24.32 -22.37 5.07
N THR A 766 24.10 -21.45 4.15
CA THR A 766 25.11 -20.89 3.24
C THR A 766 25.24 -19.42 3.56
N LEU A 767 26.46 -18.97 3.84
CA LEU A 767 26.77 -17.58 4.14
C LEU A 767 27.64 -17.02 3.00
N ILE A 768 27.27 -15.85 2.50
CA ILE A 768 27.96 -15.11 1.44
C ILE A 768 28.24 -13.71 1.97
N ALA A 769 29.51 -13.40 2.20
CA ALA A 769 30.01 -12.09 2.60
C ALA A 769 30.06 -11.11 1.40
N ASP A 770 28.97 -11.05 0.63
CA ASP A 770 28.76 -10.15 -0.50
C ASP A 770 27.25 -10.01 -0.76
N PRO A 771 26.58 -8.95 -0.29
CA PRO A 771 25.16 -8.75 -0.56
C PRO A 771 24.90 -8.51 -2.06
N ALA A 772 25.84 -7.90 -2.79
CA ALA A 772 25.68 -7.61 -4.22
C ALA A 772 25.73 -8.88 -5.08
N PHE A 773 26.28 -9.98 -4.56
CA PHE A 773 26.30 -11.30 -5.21
C PHE A 773 24.90 -11.79 -5.60
N VAL A 774 23.87 -11.38 -4.85
CA VAL A 774 22.46 -11.72 -5.08
C VAL A 774 21.61 -10.54 -5.54
N THR A 775 22.23 -9.44 -5.99
CA THR A 775 21.51 -8.33 -6.64
C THR A 775 21.73 -8.35 -8.14
N CYS A 776 20.96 -7.55 -8.89
CA CYS A 776 21.08 -7.42 -10.35
C CYS A 776 22.51 -7.08 -10.80
N ARG A 777 23.28 -6.37 -9.96
CA ARG A 777 24.68 -6.00 -10.20
C ARG A 777 25.55 -7.20 -10.55
N ASN A 778 25.40 -8.32 -9.83
CA ASN A 778 26.18 -9.54 -10.06
C ASN A 778 25.32 -10.73 -10.50
N THR A 779 24.03 -10.52 -10.78
CA THR A 779 23.15 -11.54 -11.35
C THR A 779 22.74 -11.15 -12.76
N GLU A 780 21.83 -10.20 -12.92
CA GLU A 780 21.29 -9.84 -14.23
C GLU A 780 20.74 -8.42 -14.23
N GLY A 781 21.21 -7.63 -15.20
CA GLY A 781 20.74 -6.28 -15.50
C GLY A 781 19.75 -6.26 -16.67
N GLU A 782 19.35 -5.07 -17.12
CA GLU A 782 18.29 -4.92 -18.14
C GLU A 782 18.57 -5.64 -19.46
N LYS A 783 19.85 -5.81 -19.81
CA LYS A 783 20.31 -6.36 -21.09
C LYS A 783 21.17 -7.61 -20.94
N ASP A 784 22.00 -7.66 -19.90
CA ASP A 784 23.05 -8.66 -19.75
C ASP A 784 22.90 -9.45 -18.44
N GLY A 785 23.44 -10.67 -18.41
CA GLY A 785 23.41 -11.57 -17.27
C GLY A 785 24.79 -12.14 -16.93
N HIS A 786 25.09 -12.22 -15.64
CA HIS A 786 26.20 -12.97 -15.07
C HIS A 786 25.79 -14.44 -14.94
N VAL A 787 25.83 -15.15 -16.07
CA VAL A 787 25.33 -16.52 -16.20
C VAL A 787 25.88 -17.46 -15.12
N GLU A 788 27.18 -17.38 -14.83
CA GLU A 788 27.82 -18.26 -13.86
C GLU A 788 27.34 -17.97 -12.42
N ASN A 789 27.18 -16.69 -12.04
CA ASN A 789 26.58 -16.33 -10.76
C ASN A 789 25.15 -16.88 -10.64
N CYS A 790 24.33 -16.72 -11.68
CA CYS A 790 22.96 -17.26 -11.70
C CYS A 790 22.94 -18.80 -11.62
N ARG A 791 23.88 -19.49 -12.29
CA ARG A 791 24.01 -20.96 -12.21
C ARG A 791 24.43 -21.41 -10.82
N TRP A 792 25.40 -20.74 -10.22
CA TRP A 792 25.85 -21.05 -8.88
C TRP A 792 24.75 -20.82 -7.84
N LEU A 793 24.02 -19.70 -7.91
CA LEU A 793 22.86 -19.46 -7.06
C LEU A 793 21.78 -20.53 -7.26
N SER A 794 21.49 -20.88 -8.51
CA SER A 794 20.56 -21.98 -8.85
C SER A 794 21.01 -23.29 -8.22
N SER A 795 22.31 -23.58 -8.19
CA SER A 795 22.92 -24.78 -7.57
C SER A 795 22.57 -24.92 -6.09
N LEU A 796 22.38 -23.81 -5.37
CA LEU A 796 22.00 -23.82 -3.95
C LEU A 796 20.58 -24.33 -3.75
N TRP A 797 19.69 -24.19 -4.73
CA TRP A 797 18.28 -24.57 -4.61
C TRP A 797 17.93 -25.88 -5.29
N TYR A 798 18.90 -26.55 -5.92
CA TYR A 798 18.70 -27.93 -6.35
C TYR A 798 18.62 -28.82 -5.12
N SER A 799 17.44 -29.38 -4.90
CA SER A 799 17.32 -30.59 -4.10
C SER A 799 18.08 -31.66 -4.87
N ALA A 800 19.16 -32.19 -4.32
CA ALA A 800 19.59 -33.51 -4.73
C ALA A 800 18.34 -34.38 -4.58
N LYS A 801 17.72 -34.80 -5.70
CA LYS A 801 16.67 -35.80 -5.65
C LYS A 801 17.26 -36.89 -4.79
N THR A 802 16.69 -37.13 -3.61
CA THR A 802 17.08 -38.23 -2.76
C THR A 802 17.12 -39.42 -3.70
N ARG A 803 18.32 -39.95 -3.97
CA ARG A 803 18.51 -41.20 -4.70
C ARG A 803 18.02 -42.31 -3.77
N SER A 804 16.74 -42.29 -3.47
CA SER A 804 16.02 -43.33 -2.75
C SER A 804 15.43 -44.22 -3.84
N GLY A 805 16.18 -45.24 -4.28
CA GLY A 805 15.57 -46.28 -5.11
C GLY A 805 16.46 -47.13 -6.01
N VAL A 806 17.73 -46.82 -6.26
CA VAL A 806 18.59 -47.71 -7.06
C VAL A 806 19.95 -47.84 -6.38
N GLY A 807 20.39 -49.10 -6.23
CA GLY A 807 21.51 -49.55 -5.42
C GLY A 807 22.83 -48.79 -5.59
N GLY A 808 23.62 -48.86 -4.53
CA GLY A 808 24.72 -47.98 -4.21
C GLY A 808 25.88 -47.97 -5.21
N VAL A 809 26.45 -46.77 -5.32
CA VAL A 809 27.90 -46.58 -5.37
C VAL A 809 28.18 -45.43 -4.41
N ALA A 810 28.85 -45.73 -3.30
CA ALA A 810 29.36 -44.72 -2.39
C ALA A 810 30.37 -43.86 -3.16
N VAL A 811 30.05 -42.58 -3.38
CA VAL A 811 31.07 -41.62 -3.80
C VAL A 811 31.93 -41.38 -2.56
N GLY A 812 33.16 -41.89 -2.59
CA GLY A 812 34.13 -41.69 -1.50
C GLY A 812 34.37 -40.21 -1.21
N PRO A 813 34.89 -39.88 -0.02
CA PRO A 813 35.19 -38.50 0.35
C PRO A 813 36.11 -37.88 -0.70
N VAL A 814 35.65 -36.78 -1.32
CA VAL A 814 36.51 -35.92 -2.14
C VAL A 814 37.54 -35.33 -1.18
N THR A 815 38.75 -35.87 -1.22
CA THR A 815 39.90 -35.32 -0.49
C THR A 815 40.16 -33.91 -1.03
N ALA A 816 40.15 -32.93 -0.13
CA ALA A 816 40.58 -31.59 -0.46
C ALA A 816 42.02 -31.64 -1.02
N PRO A 817 42.36 -30.88 -2.06
CA PRO A 817 43.73 -30.79 -2.52
C PRO A 817 44.61 -30.32 -1.35
N LYS A 818 45.61 -31.13 -0.99
CA LYS A 818 46.54 -30.89 0.14
C LYS A 818 47.40 -29.62 -0.02
N LYS A 819 47.27 -28.89 -1.12
CA LYS A 819 47.93 -27.60 -1.35
C LYS A 819 47.02 -26.69 -2.18
N PRO A 820 46.83 -25.41 -1.80
CA PRO A 820 46.25 -24.43 -2.69
C PRO A 820 47.11 -24.33 -3.97
N PRO A 821 46.50 -24.11 -5.15
CA PRO A 821 47.27 -23.86 -6.37
C PRO A 821 48.16 -22.64 -6.14
N THR A 822 49.47 -22.83 -6.25
CA THR A 822 50.44 -21.73 -6.31
C THR A 822 50.13 -20.91 -7.56
N LEU A 823 49.58 -19.72 -7.37
CA LEU A 823 49.43 -18.73 -8.43
C LEU A 823 50.82 -18.41 -9.00
N PRO A 824 51.01 -18.38 -10.33
CA PRO A 824 52.22 -17.85 -10.91
C PRO A 824 52.37 -16.39 -10.48
N ALA A 825 53.56 -16.00 -10.02
CA ALA A 825 53.87 -14.63 -9.66
C ALA A 825 53.54 -13.71 -10.84
N ALA A 826 52.68 -12.72 -10.59
CA ALA A 826 52.38 -11.69 -11.58
C ALA A 826 53.68 -10.91 -11.88
N PRO A 827 53.97 -10.60 -13.15
CA PRO A 827 55.08 -9.72 -13.48
C PRO A 827 54.77 -8.33 -12.91
N VAL A 828 55.70 -7.80 -12.14
CA VAL A 828 55.66 -6.42 -11.65
C VAL A 828 55.79 -5.49 -12.87
N GLN A 829 54.73 -4.75 -13.17
CA GLN A 829 54.75 -3.54 -14.00
C GLN A 829 53.88 -2.47 -13.35
#